data_AF-A0A7S3RTZ0-F1
#
_entry.id   AF-A0A7S3RTZ0-F1
#
_cell.length_a   1.000
_cell.length_b   1.000
_cell.length_c   1.000
_cell.angle_alpha   90.00
_cell.angle_beta   90.00
_cell.angle_gamma   90.00
#
_symmetry.space_group_name_H-M   'P 1'
#
loop_
_entity.id
_entity.type
_entity.pdbx_description
1 polymer ?
#
loop_
_entity_poly.entity_id
_entity_poly.type
_entity_poly.pdbx_seq_one_letter_code
_entity_poly.pdbx_strand_id
1 'polypeptide(L)'
;MAGSGAANLVAALQQLGATNPPNAMTDAYALVGIKGGAAAIAESRVACCEAETACVTCTMHVPPVAATLAGGVAAAPSDSVLASSPYTGAFGSAAHAASIGEVAAGPTSTVVMAAASYSDPLEALAADDAEPLDSSCDGATSLNAGARFGARSATDGDMETYWIVSGQPDAVLDLDLGQDAFVKRLEFEWLHAAASVVILSSPNGGGSWRLAGWANASAGPTSIAVNTSDADGVADDRSLRLYLSDAISTVDGLPVFAIRELRVVCCEQVKESASPDALLMLSVAATPIAESIAPASGGSAGGTAVNITLSGVPDGLTAIDVAVTLSGIECAVTSWASTGNHGTISCVTGSHGPTGAANPGDGPTIVRLGSVGTAAAAKGARFAYVDLWSASTTWSGLGGAPRAGDTVWIRKGQRIVLDVSPPSLYMLIVQGQLEFARQDIDLEVNYIFVMDGSFTVGTEREPFEHRAVITLNGNPVSKEIPMYGAAVLGCRRCTLDLHGKPTLRTHTVLEQTVLSGDTQLWLREAVDWAVGSVVVVTSTAANATLEEGETLIIEAVTDGGYRLQLTTPVLYDHLGETRYLAGGHNVSLRANVGLLTRNVVVQGRTPFSQLDKHGCHIMMHSRGHESLVSRIENIELRYAGQFGRVGRYALHFHMIGNVRQSYLRSNSVHHTYNRAVAIHGVHYLRVTDNVAFETRGHTYFIEDGGETKNVIQGNLASNVRESFSMLNTDATPAAFWITNPDNYVSHNKAAGSTHYGFWFNPVDSVGGASEFEPEYVGVCPQGVQLLWFADNEAHNCGADGLKVQPHASSGGYYPMKLDPCAAVSASNTFVEAHFLRQFSWRNTNGVAFTSVAAFNLVDAVVVDNNERNIECTGADGVQPGPSSFSKLRGPWGVNNLVRPLIAAHLLECPACDGAVRVKPASRLIYRGEWTVAIYEELSKDYIIRGGSIINARDISGHGYPVRLGIETPAWYGLTVRNATFINYDRRGTIAVAGFAKAFPPAGAGYDFRNAGAMETRFVGTTWYESDDYRVRWRWANEALFVDEDGSFTGEQPGSSVLHNNLVADKRAFPECYQDSRYGG
;
A
#
# COMPACT_ATOMS: atom_id res chain seq x y z
N MET A 1 -25.45 -14.36 -10.67
CA MET A 1 -25.46 -15.28 -9.50
C MET A 1 -24.09 -15.16 -8.85
N ALA A 2 -23.88 -14.56 -7.68
CA ALA A 2 -24.80 -14.20 -6.60
C ALA A 2 -25.59 -15.40 -6.05
N GLY A 3 -25.23 -15.84 -4.83
CA GLY A 3 -25.89 -16.93 -4.09
C GLY A 3 -25.01 -18.14 -3.80
N SER A 4 -24.31 -18.14 -2.65
CA SER A 4 -23.76 -19.36 -2.00
C SER A 4 -23.26 -19.17 -0.54
N GLY A 5 -23.54 -18.04 0.12
CA GLY A 5 -22.95 -17.71 1.43
C GLY A 5 -23.22 -18.72 2.56
N ALA A 6 -24.37 -19.41 2.52
CA ALA A 6 -24.78 -20.37 3.54
C ALA A 6 -24.20 -21.79 3.35
N ALA A 7 -23.65 -22.14 2.18
CA ALA A 7 -23.12 -23.49 1.93
C ALA A 7 -21.92 -23.83 2.84
N ASN A 8 -21.01 -22.86 3.05
CA ASN A 8 -19.88 -23.02 3.98
C ASN A 8 -20.31 -22.96 5.46
N LEU A 9 -21.45 -22.34 5.77
CA LEU A 9 -21.95 -22.23 7.15
C LEU A 9 -22.41 -23.60 7.69
N VAL A 10 -23.10 -24.40 6.87
CA VAL A 10 -23.58 -25.74 7.26
C VAL A 10 -22.42 -26.66 7.62
N ALA A 11 -21.37 -26.71 6.78
CA ALA A 11 -20.20 -27.57 7.03
C ALA A 11 -19.47 -27.20 8.34
N ALA A 12 -19.36 -25.90 8.65
CA ALA A 12 -18.75 -25.44 9.90
C ALA A 12 -19.59 -25.80 11.13
N LEU A 13 -20.92 -25.64 11.07
CA LEU A 13 -21.80 -25.95 12.20
C LEU A 13 -21.92 -27.47 12.44
N GLN A 14 -21.96 -28.29 11.39
CA GLN A 14 -21.96 -29.75 11.50
C GLN A 14 -20.69 -30.32 12.13
N GLN A 15 -19.53 -29.68 11.94
CA GLN A 15 -18.28 -30.09 12.61
C GLN A 15 -18.20 -29.75 14.10
N LEU A 16 -19.07 -28.85 14.62
CA LEU A 16 -18.93 -28.28 15.97
C LEU A 16 -19.92 -28.82 17.01
N GLY A 17 -20.96 -29.58 16.60
CA GLY A 17 -21.90 -30.24 17.53
C GLY A 17 -22.61 -29.28 18.50
N ALA A 18 -22.84 -28.03 18.07
CA ALA A 18 -23.24 -26.95 18.96
C ALA A 18 -24.66 -27.12 19.53
N THR A 19 -24.76 -27.08 20.86
CA THR A 19 -26.03 -27.02 21.62
C THR A 19 -26.09 -25.71 22.42
N ASN A 20 -27.28 -25.11 22.49
CA ASN A 20 -27.53 -23.79 23.09
C ASN A 20 -26.76 -22.60 22.45
N PRO A 21 -27.14 -22.18 21.23
CA PRO A 21 -26.80 -20.88 20.67
C PRO A 21 -27.41 -19.69 21.45
N PRO A 22 -26.90 -18.46 21.25
CA PRO A 22 -27.20 -17.28 22.08
C PRO A 22 -28.53 -16.56 21.78
N ASN A 23 -28.89 -15.64 22.67
CA ASN A 23 -30.24 -15.08 22.79
C ASN A 23 -30.50 -13.81 21.94
N ALA A 24 -29.51 -13.27 21.24
CA ALA A 24 -29.61 -12.00 20.50
C ALA A 24 -28.95 -12.08 19.11
N MET A 25 -29.44 -11.30 18.14
CA MET A 25 -28.90 -11.32 16.77
C MET A 25 -27.44 -10.89 16.67
N THR A 26 -26.97 -9.99 17.53
CA THR A 26 -25.55 -9.60 17.61
C THR A 26 -24.63 -10.81 17.82
N ASP A 27 -25.14 -11.82 18.50
CA ASP A 27 -24.39 -13.00 18.93
C ASP A 27 -24.56 -14.13 17.89
N ALA A 28 -25.70 -14.15 17.16
CA ALA A 28 -25.83 -14.88 15.91
C ALA A 28 -24.80 -14.40 14.87
N TYR A 29 -24.57 -13.09 14.73
CA TYR A 29 -23.47 -12.52 13.94
C TYR A 29 -22.07 -12.80 14.50
N ALA A 30 -21.94 -13.16 15.78
CA ALA A 30 -20.66 -13.60 16.36
C ALA A 30 -20.34 -15.07 16.03
N LEU A 31 -21.36 -15.89 15.72
CA LEU A 31 -21.23 -17.23 15.14
C LEU A 31 -21.15 -17.19 13.60
N VAL A 32 -21.86 -16.25 12.96
CA VAL A 32 -21.96 -16.09 11.50
C VAL A 32 -21.25 -14.78 11.11
N GLY A 33 -19.93 -14.88 10.87
CA GLY A 33 -19.05 -13.74 10.60
C GLY A 33 -19.28 -13.05 9.24
N ILE A 34 -20.44 -12.40 9.08
CA ILE A 34 -20.82 -11.65 7.88
C ILE A 34 -21.15 -10.21 8.28
N LYS A 35 -20.31 -9.27 7.80
CA LYS A 35 -20.68 -7.87 7.63
C LYS A 35 -20.20 -7.41 6.26
N GLY A 36 -21.10 -7.39 5.30
CA GLY A 36 -20.77 -7.06 3.90
C GLY A 36 -20.28 -5.61 3.75
N GLY A 37 -19.35 -5.32 2.84
CA GLY A 37 -18.59 -6.25 2.01
C GLY A 37 -17.70 -5.54 0.99
N ALA A 38 -16.86 -6.30 0.30
CA ALA A 38 -16.12 -5.84 -0.87
C ALA A 38 -16.14 -6.95 -1.92
N ALA A 39 -16.54 -6.63 -3.15
CA ALA A 39 -16.63 -7.60 -4.24
C ALA A 39 -15.43 -7.47 -5.19
N ALA A 40 -14.70 -8.58 -5.33
CA ALA A 40 -13.94 -8.89 -6.54
C ALA A 40 -14.40 -10.27 -7.01
N ILE A 41 -14.83 -10.39 -8.26
CA ILE A 41 -15.29 -11.65 -8.84
C ILE A 41 -14.26 -12.09 -9.88
N ALA A 42 -13.81 -13.33 -9.78
CA ALA A 42 -13.14 -14.06 -10.86
C ALA A 42 -13.89 -15.38 -11.06
N GLU A 43 -14.31 -15.67 -12.28
CA GLU A 43 -14.89 -16.98 -12.61
C GLU A 43 -13.80 -18.06 -12.63
N SER A 44 -14.15 -19.27 -12.21
CA SER A 44 -13.78 -20.45 -12.98
C SER A 44 -15.06 -21.26 -13.26
N ARG A 45 -15.12 -21.88 -14.43
CA ARG A 45 -16.29 -22.63 -14.91
C ARG A 45 -15.99 -24.11 -14.96
N VAL A 46 -17.02 -24.91 -14.69
CA VAL A 46 -17.19 -26.22 -15.35
C VAL A 46 -18.66 -26.31 -15.76
N ALA A 47 -18.95 -26.85 -16.94
CA ALA A 47 -20.31 -27.12 -17.40
C ALA A 47 -20.38 -28.52 -18.02
N CYS A 48 -21.27 -29.34 -17.44
CA CYS A 48 -22.00 -30.46 -18.02
C CYS A 48 -21.32 -31.35 -19.09
N CYS A 49 -21.27 -32.65 -18.82
CA CYS A 49 -22.30 -33.57 -19.34
C CYS A 49 -22.12 -34.99 -18.78
N GLU A 50 -23.22 -35.74 -18.61
CA GLU A 50 -23.33 -37.09 -19.15
C GLU A 50 -24.80 -37.53 -19.24
N ALA A 51 -25.30 -37.67 -20.48
CA ALA A 51 -26.51 -38.40 -20.87
C ALA A 51 -26.45 -38.59 -22.40
N GLU A 52 -26.43 -39.84 -22.87
CA GLU A 52 -26.22 -40.16 -24.29
C GLU A 52 -27.52 -40.14 -25.13
N THR A 53 -27.38 -40.40 -26.44
CA THR A 53 -28.42 -40.87 -27.40
C THR A 53 -29.37 -39.86 -28.07
N ALA A 54 -28.83 -39.20 -29.09
CA ALA A 54 -29.38 -38.88 -30.42
C ALA A 54 -30.88 -39.08 -30.80
N CYS A 55 -31.49 -37.96 -31.26
CA CYS A 55 -32.16 -37.72 -32.56
C CYS A 55 -33.44 -38.47 -33.07
N VAL A 56 -34.13 -37.80 -34.03
CA VAL A 56 -35.19 -38.27 -34.99
C VAL A 56 -36.63 -38.30 -34.41
N THR A 57 -37.48 -37.25 -34.50
CA THR A 57 -38.37 -36.76 -35.61
C THR A 57 -39.55 -37.71 -36.01
N CYS A 58 -40.70 -37.27 -36.57
CA CYS A 58 -41.04 -36.03 -37.29
C CYS A 58 -42.58 -35.72 -37.41
N THR A 59 -42.95 -34.41 -37.53
CA THR A 59 -44.14 -33.84 -38.25
C THR A 59 -45.58 -34.20 -37.79
N MET A 60 -46.69 -33.50 -38.13
CA MET A 60 -47.04 -32.36 -39.03
C MET A 60 -48.33 -31.65 -38.47
N HIS A 61 -48.95 -30.54 -38.94
CA HIS A 61 -48.81 -29.58 -40.07
C HIS A 61 -49.54 -28.25 -39.69
N VAL A 62 -49.46 -27.16 -40.50
CA VAL A 62 -50.16 -25.86 -40.25
C VAL A 62 -50.68 -25.20 -41.54
N PRO A 63 -51.96 -24.75 -41.62
CA PRO A 63 -52.49 -23.88 -42.68
C PRO A 63 -52.45 -22.36 -42.34
N PRO A 64 -52.60 -21.43 -43.32
CA PRO A 64 -51.84 -20.16 -43.32
C PRO A 64 -52.67 -18.86 -43.47
N VAL A 65 -51.98 -17.74 -43.84
CA VAL A 65 -52.46 -16.38 -44.25
C VAL A 65 -52.53 -15.36 -43.07
N ALA A 66 -52.02 -14.11 -43.14
CA ALA A 66 -51.52 -13.28 -44.26
C ALA A 66 -50.24 -12.44 -43.93
N ALA A 67 -49.61 -11.94 -45.02
CA ALA A 67 -48.89 -10.67 -45.27
C ALA A 67 -48.37 -9.77 -44.10
N THR A 68 -47.25 -9.03 -44.23
CA THR A 68 -46.76 -8.32 -45.46
C THR A 68 -45.22 -8.14 -45.49
N LEU A 69 -44.66 -7.90 -46.68
CA LEU A 69 -43.21 -7.70 -46.93
C LEU A 69 -42.74 -6.23 -46.86
N ALA A 70 -41.49 -6.04 -46.41
CA ALA A 70 -40.38 -5.33 -47.11
C ALA A 70 -39.12 -5.34 -46.19
N GLY A 71 -37.86 -5.42 -46.63
CA GLY A 71 -37.25 -5.51 -47.97
C GLY A 71 -35.98 -4.63 -48.04
N GLY A 72 -34.80 -5.06 -48.51
CA GLY A 72 -34.37 -6.39 -48.95
C GLY A 72 -32.89 -6.44 -49.40
N VAL A 73 -32.41 -7.65 -49.68
CA VAL A 73 -31.28 -8.09 -50.55
C VAL A 73 -30.24 -7.05 -51.05
N ALA A 74 -28.99 -7.19 -50.58
CA ALA A 74 -27.73 -7.15 -51.35
C ALA A 74 -26.59 -7.72 -50.46
N ALA A 75 -26.06 -8.91 -50.73
CA ALA A 75 -25.00 -9.23 -51.72
C ALA A 75 -23.58 -8.83 -51.25
N ALA A 76 -22.74 -9.83 -51.02
CA ALA A 76 -21.30 -9.77 -50.74
C ALA A 76 -20.51 -9.93 -52.07
N PRO A 77 -19.14 -9.96 -52.11
CA PRO A 77 -18.17 -9.93 -51.00
C PRO A 77 -16.90 -9.05 -51.24
N SER A 78 -15.97 -9.19 -50.30
CA SER A 78 -14.49 -9.18 -50.42
C SER A 78 -13.66 -8.00 -49.87
N ASP A 79 -12.50 -8.43 -49.34
CA ASP A 79 -11.23 -7.75 -49.12
C ASP A 79 -11.12 -6.64 -48.06
N SER A 80 -10.46 -7.02 -46.96
CA SER A 80 -10.22 -6.22 -45.76
C SER A 80 -8.88 -5.48 -45.79
N VAL A 81 -8.90 -4.17 -45.51
CA VAL A 81 -7.73 -3.43 -45.01
C VAL A 81 -8.14 -2.50 -43.86
N LEU A 82 -7.43 -2.67 -42.74
CA LEU A 82 -7.23 -1.79 -41.58
C LEU A 82 -7.86 -0.39 -41.59
N ALA A 83 -8.73 -0.09 -40.61
CA ALA A 83 -8.60 1.08 -39.71
C ALA A 83 -9.74 1.18 -38.66
N SER A 84 -9.41 1.11 -37.36
CA SER A 84 -10.13 1.82 -36.28
C SER A 84 -9.46 1.68 -34.91
N SER A 85 -9.40 2.78 -34.18
CA SER A 85 -9.21 2.87 -32.71
C SER A 85 -10.51 3.47 -32.12
N PRO A 86 -10.82 3.42 -30.80
CA PRO A 86 -10.43 2.48 -29.74
C PRO A 86 -11.65 1.78 -29.06
N TYR A 87 -11.41 0.74 -28.26
CA TYR A 87 -12.31 0.26 -27.18
C TYR A 87 -11.43 -0.02 -25.94
N THR A 88 -11.75 0.21 -24.66
CA THR A 88 -13.01 0.15 -23.87
C THR A 88 -13.61 -1.25 -23.73
N GLY A 89 -12.90 -2.14 -23.02
CA GLY A 89 -13.37 -3.46 -22.58
C GLY A 89 -12.70 -3.87 -21.27
N ALA A 90 -13.39 -4.65 -20.44
CA ALA A 90 -12.94 -5.01 -19.09
C ALA A 90 -12.16 -6.35 -19.03
N PHE A 91 -11.43 -6.55 -17.93
CA PHE A 91 -10.85 -7.84 -17.56
C PHE A 91 -11.93 -8.93 -17.49
N GLY A 92 -11.64 -10.14 -17.99
CA GLY A 92 -12.56 -11.29 -17.95
C GLY A 92 -13.25 -11.66 -19.28
N SER A 93 -12.88 -11.06 -20.42
CA SER A 93 -13.40 -11.53 -21.71
C SER A 93 -12.81 -12.90 -22.12
N ALA A 94 -13.62 -13.73 -22.81
CA ALA A 94 -13.28 -15.11 -23.15
C ALA A 94 -12.15 -15.30 -24.18
N ALA A 95 -11.51 -14.20 -24.64
CA ALA A 95 -10.41 -14.24 -25.60
C ALA A 95 -9.03 -14.55 -24.97
N HIS A 96 -8.91 -14.58 -23.64
CA HIS A 96 -7.63 -14.78 -22.95
C HIS A 96 -7.41 -16.21 -22.41
N ALA A 97 -8.48 -16.94 -22.06
CA ALA A 97 -8.40 -18.22 -21.37
C ALA A 97 -8.44 -19.44 -22.32
N ALA A 98 -7.73 -19.37 -23.44
CA ALA A 98 -7.80 -20.36 -24.52
C ALA A 98 -6.41 -20.77 -25.07
N SER A 99 -5.43 -20.96 -24.19
CA SER A 99 -4.13 -21.55 -24.56
C SER A 99 -3.51 -22.35 -23.41
N ILE A 100 -2.97 -23.51 -23.76
CA ILE A 100 -2.10 -24.40 -22.96
C ILE A 100 -2.82 -25.19 -21.85
N GLY A 101 -2.85 -26.50 -22.06
CA GLY A 101 -2.98 -27.53 -21.03
C GLY A 101 -1.93 -28.62 -21.25
N GLU A 102 -2.04 -29.72 -20.50
CA GLU A 102 -1.28 -30.98 -20.62
C GLU A 102 0.24 -30.96 -20.32
N VAL A 103 0.61 -31.67 -19.25
CA VAL A 103 1.82 -32.54 -19.19
C VAL A 103 1.39 -33.85 -18.50
N ALA A 104 1.92 -35.00 -18.95
CA ALA A 104 1.41 -36.33 -18.59
C ALA A 104 2.39 -37.21 -17.78
N ALA A 105 1.85 -38.34 -17.30
CA ALA A 105 2.40 -39.28 -16.32
C ALA A 105 3.80 -39.91 -16.58
N GLY A 106 4.46 -40.32 -15.49
CA GLY A 106 5.61 -41.26 -15.48
C GLY A 106 5.84 -41.87 -14.07
N PRO A 107 6.32 -43.14 -13.90
CA PRO A 107 6.08 -43.92 -12.67
C PRO A 107 7.35 -44.49 -11.97
N THR A 108 7.16 -45.50 -11.08
CA THR A 108 8.12 -46.31 -10.26
C THR A 108 8.49 -45.68 -8.89
N SER A 109 8.16 -46.22 -7.69
CA SER A 109 8.38 -47.54 -7.00
C SER A 109 9.75 -47.60 -6.26
N THR A 110 9.96 -48.13 -5.03
CA THR A 110 9.15 -49.01 -4.13
C THR A 110 9.80 -49.16 -2.73
N VAL A 111 9.09 -49.79 -1.75
CA VAL A 111 9.64 -50.68 -0.65
C VAL A 111 10.41 -50.05 0.54
N VAL A 112 10.35 -50.55 1.80
CA VAL A 112 9.33 -51.29 2.60
C VAL A 112 9.72 -51.39 4.11
N MET A 113 8.73 -51.64 5.00
CA MET A 113 8.73 -52.31 6.34
C MET A 113 7.84 -51.51 7.33
N ALA A 114 6.73 -52.00 7.92
CA ALA A 114 6.36 -53.24 8.63
C ALA A 114 6.31 -53.01 10.18
N ALA A 115 5.39 -53.61 10.96
CA ALA A 115 4.47 -54.72 10.69
C ALA A 115 3.06 -54.57 11.35
N ALA A 116 2.11 -55.40 10.93
CA ALA A 116 0.77 -55.61 11.53
C ALA A 116 0.83 -56.62 12.71
N SER A 117 -0.22 -57.20 13.32
CA SER A 117 -1.61 -57.60 12.94
C SER A 117 -2.37 -58.02 14.23
N TYR A 118 -3.69 -57.91 14.42
CA TYR A 118 -4.86 -58.74 13.97
C TYR A 118 -6.13 -58.15 14.68
N SER A 119 -7.41 -58.39 14.34
CA SER A 119 -8.13 -58.79 13.10
C SER A 119 -9.67 -58.82 13.33
N ASP A 120 -10.44 -58.48 12.29
CA ASP A 120 -11.67 -59.12 11.75
C ASP A 120 -12.39 -60.31 12.43
N PRO A 121 -13.66 -60.62 12.06
CA PRO A 121 -14.75 -59.71 11.61
C PRO A 121 -16.15 -60.14 12.16
N LEU A 122 -17.22 -59.38 11.86
CA LEU A 122 -18.60 -59.90 11.97
C LEU A 122 -19.63 -59.18 11.08
N GLU A 123 -19.65 -59.50 9.79
CA GLU A 123 -20.86 -59.36 8.96
C GLU A 123 -21.79 -60.55 9.25
N ALA A 124 -23.00 -60.32 9.79
CA ALA A 124 -24.08 -61.31 9.79
C ALA A 124 -25.46 -60.69 10.05
N LEU A 125 -26.45 -61.19 9.28
CA LEU A 125 -27.92 -61.07 9.48
C LEU A 125 -28.59 -59.73 9.16
N ALA A 126 -29.12 -59.67 7.93
CA ALA A 126 -30.24 -58.81 7.53
C ALA A 126 -31.52 -59.67 7.36
N ALA A 127 -32.70 -59.05 7.50
CA ALA A 127 -34.06 -59.61 7.28
C ALA A 127 -34.47 -60.79 8.21
N ASP A 128 -35.72 -60.96 8.64
CA ASP A 128 -37.04 -60.64 8.04
C ASP A 128 -38.11 -60.19 9.09
N ASP A 129 -39.38 -60.07 8.66
CA ASP A 129 -40.63 -60.04 9.46
C ASP A 129 -41.02 -58.76 10.27
N ALA A 130 -41.18 -57.66 9.53
CA ALA A 130 -42.45 -56.93 9.33
C ALA A 130 -43.49 -56.69 10.49
N GLU A 131 -43.80 -55.39 10.70
CA GLU A 131 -45.12 -54.79 11.06
C GLU A 131 -45.74 -55.02 12.48
N PRO A 132 -46.66 -54.14 12.98
CA PRO A 132 -47.09 -52.84 12.45
C PRO A 132 -47.05 -51.66 13.47
N LEU A 133 -46.34 -50.60 13.12
CA LEU A 133 -46.67 -49.22 13.55
C LEU A 133 -46.59 -48.20 12.40
N ASP A 134 -46.35 -48.65 11.16
CA ASP A 134 -46.32 -47.76 10.00
C ASP A 134 -47.75 -47.46 9.51
N SER A 135 -48.22 -46.26 9.84
CA SER A 135 -49.34 -45.63 9.13
C SER A 135 -48.81 -44.45 8.31
N SER A 136 -48.42 -44.76 7.07
CA SER A 136 -47.86 -43.82 6.11
C SER A 136 -48.60 -42.48 6.08
N CYS A 137 -47.87 -41.37 6.24
CA CYS A 137 -48.40 -40.01 6.06
C CYS A 137 -48.63 -39.64 4.57
N ASP A 138 -48.94 -40.61 3.70
CA ASP A 138 -49.27 -40.45 2.29
C ASP A 138 -50.79 -40.26 2.09
N GLY A 139 -51.33 -39.27 2.80
CA GLY A 139 -52.71 -38.83 2.69
C GLY A 139 -52.79 -37.40 2.17
N ALA A 140 -53.12 -37.22 0.88
CA ALA A 140 -53.35 -35.90 0.28
C ALA A 140 -54.70 -35.29 0.72
N THR A 141 -54.86 -35.01 2.02
CA THR A 141 -56.01 -34.30 2.59
C THR A 141 -55.63 -32.86 2.91
N SER A 142 -55.98 -31.95 2.00
CA SER A 142 -55.95 -30.51 2.28
C SER A 142 -57.01 -30.19 3.35
N LEU A 143 -56.62 -30.26 4.63
CA LEU A 143 -57.44 -29.79 5.74
C LEU A 143 -57.55 -28.26 5.67
N ASN A 144 -58.57 -27.79 4.94
CA ASN A 144 -59.02 -26.40 4.93
C ASN A 144 -59.69 -26.02 6.27
N ALA A 145 -58.98 -26.26 7.37
CA ALA A 145 -59.30 -25.80 8.71
C ALA A 145 -58.51 -24.50 8.95
N GLY A 146 -58.96 -23.42 8.32
CA GLY A 146 -58.34 -22.10 8.42
C GLY A 146 -58.43 -21.50 9.82
N ALA A 147 -57.52 -21.91 10.70
CA ALA A 147 -57.27 -21.25 11.98
C ALA A 147 -56.72 -19.85 11.71
N ARG A 148 -57.61 -18.85 11.65
CA ARG A 148 -57.21 -17.45 11.51
C ARG A 148 -56.49 -17.00 12.78
N PHE A 149 -55.16 -17.06 12.76
CA PHE A 149 -54.30 -16.46 13.79
C PHE A 149 -54.39 -14.93 13.72
N GLY A 150 -55.44 -14.37 14.33
CA GLY A 150 -55.81 -12.97 14.19
C GLY A 150 -56.38 -12.36 15.46
N ALA A 151 -55.49 -11.84 16.31
CA ALA A 151 -55.86 -10.73 17.17
C ALA A 151 -56.10 -9.49 16.27
N ARG A 152 -57.25 -8.84 16.40
CA ARG A 152 -57.58 -7.66 15.58
C ARG A 152 -56.80 -6.45 16.06
N SER A 153 -55.90 -5.88 15.25
CA SER A 153 -55.82 -4.43 14.92
C SER A 153 -54.56 -4.03 14.16
N ALA A 154 -54.54 -4.22 12.84
CA ALA A 154 -54.34 -3.16 11.84
C ALA A 154 -54.52 -3.75 10.43
N THR A 155 -55.08 -2.96 9.53
CA THR A 155 -55.19 -3.26 8.09
C THR A 155 -54.71 -2.03 7.35
N ASP A 156 -53.87 -2.19 6.34
CA ASP A 156 -53.41 -1.12 5.43
C ASP A 156 -54.56 -0.45 4.63
N GLY A 157 -55.62 -1.20 4.41
CA GLY A 157 -56.85 -0.80 3.72
C GLY A 157 -57.59 -2.02 3.17
N ASP A 158 -56.86 -3.08 2.87
CA ASP A 158 -57.30 -4.15 1.98
C ASP A 158 -57.90 -5.38 2.72
N MET A 159 -58.21 -5.19 4.01
CA MET A 159 -58.87 -6.16 4.93
C MET A 159 -58.10 -7.44 5.26
N GLU A 160 -56.81 -7.53 4.93
CA GLU A 160 -55.93 -8.64 5.31
C GLU A 160 -55.07 -8.32 6.54
N THR A 161 -54.38 -9.32 7.10
CA THR A 161 -53.62 -9.21 8.36
C THR A 161 -52.18 -9.67 8.12
N TYR A 162 -51.21 -8.88 8.57
CA TYR A 162 -49.78 -9.10 8.29
C TYR A 162 -48.93 -8.98 9.57
N TRP A 163 -47.83 -9.75 9.66
CA TRP A 163 -46.81 -9.61 10.69
C TRP A 163 -45.73 -8.63 10.20
N ILE A 164 -45.67 -7.39 10.70
CA ILE A 164 -44.81 -6.34 10.14
C ILE A 164 -43.69 -5.94 11.11
N VAL A 165 -42.44 -5.98 10.64
CA VAL A 165 -41.26 -5.43 11.34
C VAL A 165 -40.57 -4.44 10.41
N SER A 166 -40.21 -3.25 10.90
CA SER A 166 -39.61 -2.20 10.08
C SER A 166 -38.62 -1.36 10.88
N GLY A 167 -37.64 -0.78 10.18
CA GLY A 167 -36.62 0.09 10.78
C GLY A 167 -35.39 -0.65 11.32
N GLN A 168 -35.30 -1.98 11.16
CA GLN A 168 -34.09 -2.79 11.30
C GLN A 168 -33.97 -3.73 10.08
N PRO A 169 -32.75 -4.02 9.58
CA PRO A 169 -32.54 -4.87 8.40
C PRO A 169 -32.73 -6.37 8.67
N ASP A 170 -32.88 -6.76 9.94
CA ASP A 170 -32.93 -8.14 10.47
C ASP A 170 -33.97 -8.24 11.61
N ALA A 171 -34.50 -9.43 11.90
CA ALA A 171 -35.51 -9.67 12.94
C ALA A 171 -35.48 -11.10 13.52
N VAL A 172 -36.16 -11.33 14.65
CA VAL A 172 -36.35 -12.67 15.27
C VAL A 172 -37.84 -12.88 15.58
N LEU A 173 -38.34 -14.10 15.37
CA LEU A 173 -39.70 -14.53 15.64
C LEU A 173 -39.69 -15.90 16.35
N ASP A 174 -40.22 -15.96 17.57
CA ASP A 174 -40.39 -17.20 18.32
C ASP A 174 -41.82 -17.74 18.17
N LEU A 175 -41.95 -19.07 18.11
CA LEU A 175 -43.20 -19.81 17.99
C LEU A 175 -43.23 -20.90 19.06
N ASP A 176 -44.26 -20.90 19.91
CA ASP A 176 -44.61 -22.07 20.73
C ASP A 176 -45.64 -22.91 19.97
N LEU A 177 -45.46 -24.23 19.95
CA LEU A 177 -46.39 -25.18 19.34
C LEU A 177 -47.45 -25.66 20.34
N GLY A 178 -47.31 -25.31 21.63
CA GLY A 178 -48.23 -25.64 22.73
C GLY A 178 -48.11 -27.09 23.22
N GLN A 179 -47.88 -28.00 22.28
CA GLN A 179 -47.59 -29.41 22.50
C GLN A 179 -46.38 -29.85 21.66
N ASP A 180 -45.85 -31.00 22.03
CA ASP A 180 -44.78 -31.71 21.35
C ASP A 180 -45.26 -32.19 19.96
N ALA A 181 -44.51 -31.92 18.88
CA ALA A 181 -44.93 -32.21 17.51
C ALA A 181 -43.77 -32.42 16.52
N PHE A 182 -43.89 -33.41 15.62
CA PHE A 182 -42.94 -33.61 14.52
C PHE A 182 -43.17 -32.62 13.37
N VAL A 183 -42.29 -31.62 13.23
CA VAL A 183 -42.36 -30.59 12.18
C VAL A 183 -41.54 -30.99 10.95
N LYS A 184 -42.19 -31.03 9.78
CA LYS A 184 -41.60 -31.44 8.48
C LYS A 184 -41.10 -30.24 7.67
N ARG A 185 -41.84 -29.12 7.67
CA ARG A 185 -41.44 -27.86 7.03
C ARG A 185 -42.24 -26.65 7.54
N LEU A 186 -41.69 -25.46 7.35
CA LEU A 186 -42.43 -24.19 7.42
C LEU A 186 -42.70 -23.67 5.99
N GLU A 187 -43.88 -23.15 5.74
CA GLU A 187 -44.27 -22.50 4.47
C GLU A 187 -44.63 -21.03 4.71
N PHE A 188 -44.15 -20.15 3.84
CA PHE A 188 -44.23 -18.70 4.00
C PHE A 188 -44.92 -18.05 2.81
N GLU A 189 -45.86 -17.16 3.08
CA GLU A 189 -46.39 -16.20 2.12
C GLU A 189 -45.97 -14.79 2.55
N TRP A 190 -45.15 -14.12 1.74
CA TRP A 190 -44.55 -12.82 2.05
C TRP A 190 -45.31 -11.68 1.36
N LEU A 191 -45.50 -10.57 2.08
CA LEU A 191 -45.80 -9.26 1.50
C LEU A 191 -44.48 -8.47 1.31
N HIS A 192 -43.57 -8.55 2.27
CA HIS A 192 -42.20 -8.01 2.21
C HIS A 192 -41.22 -9.05 2.77
N ALA A 193 -40.31 -9.54 1.92
CA ALA A 193 -39.55 -10.75 2.20
C ALA A 193 -38.17 -10.53 2.86
N ALA A 194 -37.73 -11.51 3.65
CA ALA A 194 -36.34 -11.67 4.09
C ALA A 194 -35.53 -12.44 3.04
N ALA A 195 -34.29 -12.04 2.74
CA ALA A 195 -33.45 -12.79 1.80
C ALA A 195 -32.88 -14.07 2.41
N SER A 196 -32.67 -14.10 3.74
CA SER A 196 -32.28 -15.31 4.48
C SER A 196 -33.23 -15.57 5.65
N VAL A 197 -33.47 -16.86 5.92
CA VAL A 197 -34.24 -17.34 7.07
C VAL A 197 -33.53 -18.53 7.70
N VAL A 198 -33.34 -18.53 9.02
CA VAL A 198 -32.76 -19.64 9.79
C VAL A 198 -33.73 -20.07 10.89
N ILE A 199 -33.97 -21.37 11.02
CA ILE A 199 -34.90 -21.98 11.96
C ILE A 199 -34.11 -22.80 12.99
N LEU A 200 -34.26 -22.47 14.26
CA LEU A 200 -33.90 -23.36 15.37
C LEU A 200 -35.15 -24.04 15.92
N SER A 201 -35.00 -25.23 16.51
CA SER A 201 -36.05 -25.89 17.27
C SER A 201 -35.61 -26.28 18.68
N SER A 202 -36.57 -26.46 19.58
CA SER A 202 -36.37 -26.91 20.95
C SER A 202 -37.43 -27.96 21.35
N PRO A 203 -37.03 -29.16 21.81
CA PRO A 203 -37.98 -30.20 22.23
C PRO A 203 -38.61 -29.93 23.61
N ASN A 204 -38.00 -29.10 24.45
CA ASN A 204 -38.36 -28.94 25.87
C ASN A 204 -38.80 -27.52 26.23
N GLY A 205 -39.41 -26.77 25.31
CA GLY A 205 -39.94 -25.43 25.60
C GLY A 205 -38.87 -24.37 25.89
N GLY A 206 -37.72 -24.43 25.20
CA GLY A 206 -36.73 -23.34 25.17
C GLY A 206 -35.42 -23.55 25.96
N GLY A 207 -35.23 -24.71 26.60
CA GLY A 207 -34.00 -25.00 27.39
C GLY A 207 -32.81 -25.57 26.61
N SER A 208 -33.02 -26.05 25.39
CA SER A 208 -31.98 -26.51 24.47
C SER A 208 -32.40 -26.26 23.04
N TRP A 209 -31.62 -25.48 22.29
CA TRP A 209 -31.92 -25.15 20.88
C TRP A 209 -30.93 -25.82 19.92
N ARG A 210 -31.48 -26.44 18.86
CA ARG A 210 -30.74 -27.07 17.74
C ARG A 210 -31.04 -26.34 16.42
N LEU A 211 -30.08 -26.32 15.48
CA LEU A 211 -30.35 -25.86 14.11
C LEU A 211 -31.27 -26.88 13.42
N ALA A 212 -32.44 -26.45 12.99
CA ALA A 212 -33.48 -27.32 12.46
C ALA A 212 -33.77 -27.08 10.96
N GLY A 213 -33.55 -25.88 10.44
CA GLY A 213 -33.68 -25.59 9.00
C GLY A 213 -33.13 -24.23 8.62
N TRP A 214 -32.93 -23.97 7.33
CA TRP A 214 -32.60 -22.64 6.80
C TRP A 214 -32.88 -22.55 5.30
N ALA A 215 -33.03 -21.34 4.78
CA ALA A 215 -33.03 -21.06 3.34
C ALA A 215 -32.55 -19.63 3.04
N ASN A 216 -32.05 -19.41 1.83
CA ASN A 216 -31.79 -18.08 1.28
C ASN A 216 -32.35 -18.01 -0.15
N ALA A 217 -33.07 -16.94 -0.47
CA ALA A 217 -33.65 -16.71 -1.79
C ALA A 217 -33.85 -15.21 -2.04
N SER A 218 -33.48 -14.72 -3.22
CA SER A 218 -33.54 -13.29 -3.58
C SER A 218 -34.96 -12.70 -3.73
N ALA A 219 -36.00 -13.50 -3.48
CA ALA A 219 -37.41 -13.09 -3.44
C ALA A 219 -38.14 -13.57 -2.17
N GLY A 220 -37.39 -14.08 -1.18
CA GLY A 220 -37.93 -14.77 0.00
C GLY A 220 -38.07 -16.28 -0.19
N PRO A 221 -37.73 -17.09 0.82
CA PRO A 221 -38.01 -18.53 0.78
C PRO A 221 -39.50 -18.78 1.06
N THR A 222 -40.18 -19.52 0.18
CA THR A 222 -41.60 -19.86 0.34
C THR A 222 -41.84 -21.17 1.11
N SER A 223 -40.80 -22.00 1.26
CA SER A 223 -40.84 -23.26 2.00
C SER A 223 -39.44 -23.60 2.51
N ILE A 224 -39.33 -24.04 3.76
CA ILE A 224 -38.08 -24.44 4.41
C ILE A 224 -38.31 -25.77 5.14
N ALA A 225 -37.57 -26.81 4.74
CA ALA A 225 -37.61 -28.10 5.42
C ALA A 225 -37.05 -27.99 6.84
N VAL A 226 -37.68 -28.71 7.78
CA VAL A 226 -37.21 -28.86 9.15
C VAL A 226 -36.70 -30.29 9.29
N ASN A 227 -35.45 -30.44 9.77
CA ASN A 227 -34.67 -31.66 9.65
C ASN A 227 -33.99 -32.00 10.98
N THR A 228 -34.75 -32.58 11.89
CA THR A 228 -34.36 -32.91 13.28
C THR A 228 -33.62 -34.25 13.35
N SER A 229 -32.36 -34.28 12.92
CA SER A 229 -31.56 -35.51 12.85
C SER A 229 -30.99 -35.93 14.21
N ASP A 230 -31.79 -36.64 15.00
CA ASP A 230 -31.31 -37.54 16.07
C ASP A 230 -31.43 -39.00 15.59
N ALA A 231 -30.45 -39.84 15.95
CA ALA A 231 -30.24 -41.14 15.31
C ALA A 231 -31.30 -42.22 15.64
N ASP A 232 -32.13 -41.99 16.66
CA ASP A 232 -33.09 -42.96 17.20
C ASP A 232 -34.56 -42.70 16.78
N GLY A 233 -34.79 -41.84 15.79
CA GLY A 233 -36.03 -41.86 14.99
C GLY A 233 -37.30 -41.22 15.55
N VAL A 234 -37.29 -40.66 16.76
CA VAL A 234 -38.38 -39.81 17.28
C VAL A 234 -37.80 -38.47 17.72
N ALA A 235 -38.35 -37.37 17.18
CA ALA A 235 -37.88 -36.03 17.43
C ALA A 235 -39.06 -35.06 17.53
N ASP A 236 -39.56 -34.91 18.75
CA ASP A 236 -40.65 -33.99 19.04
C ASP A 236 -40.11 -32.56 19.23
N ASP A 237 -40.58 -31.61 18.43
CA ASP A 237 -40.32 -30.18 18.63
C ASP A 237 -41.48 -29.54 19.38
N ARG A 238 -41.18 -28.66 20.34
CA ARG A 238 -42.18 -27.90 21.11
C ARG A 238 -42.15 -26.40 20.84
N SER A 239 -40.98 -25.86 20.50
CA SER A 239 -40.82 -24.44 20.16
C SER A 239 -39.85 -24.25 19.00
N LEU A 240 -40.12 -23.25 18.16
CA LEU A 240 -39.29 -22.86 17.02
C LEU A 240 -38.84 -21.40 17.17
N ARG A 241 -37.64 -21.08 16.69
CA ARG A 241 -37.11 -19.71 16.62
C ARG A 241 -36.63 -19.42 15.20
N LEU A 242 -37.19 -18.38 14.59
CA LEU A 242 -36.88 -17.93 13.24
C LEU A 242 -36.03 -16.66 13.31
N TYR A 243 -34.85 -16.68 12.72
CA TYR A 243 -34.07 -15.48 12.42
C TYR A 243 -34.32 -15.08 10.97
N LEU A 244 -34.67 -13.81 10.75
CA LEU A 244 -34.88 -13.20 9.44
C LEU A 244 -33.76 -12.19 9.20
N SER A 245 -33.04 -12.27 8.08
CA SER A 245 -32.02 -11.28 7.72
C SER A 245 -32.19 -10.74 6.32
N ASP A 246 -31.54 -9.60 6.07
CA ASP A 246 -31.46 -8.98 4.75
C ASP A 246 -32.85 -8.68 4.16
N ALA A 247 -33.60 -7.76 4.78
CA ALA A 247 -34.89 -7.29 4.26
C ALA A 247 -34.80 -6.87 2.78
N ILE A 248 -35.52 -7.59 1.90
CA ILE A 248 -35.51 -7.36 0.44
C ILE A 248 -36.28 -6.08 0.08
N SER A 249 -37.31 -5.75 0.86
CA SER A 249 -38.16 -4.59 0.65
C SER A 249 -37.74 -3.42 1.54
N THR A 250 -37.88 -2.21 1.01
CA THR A 250 -37.85 -0.97 1.78
C THR A 250 -39.12 -0.17 1.53
N VAL A 251 -39.58 0.55 2.54
CA VAL A 251 -40.69 1.51 2.47
C VAL A 251 -40.16 2.82 3.05
N ASP A 252 -40.31 3.91 2.32
CA ASP A 252 -39.75 5.25 2.62
C ASP A 252 -38.25 5.24 3.01
N GLY A 253 -37.49 4.26 2.47
CA GLY A 253 -36.06 4.09 2.72
C GLY A 253 -35.70 3.29 3.98
N LEU A 254 -36.67 2.88 4.80
CA LEU A 254 -36.46 1.95 5.91
C LEU A 254 -36.63 0.50 5.44
N PRO A 255 -35.82 -0.46 5.94
CA PRO A 255 -36.01 -1.89 5.69
C PRO A 255 -37.30 -2.40 6.35
N VAL A 256 -38.03 -3.28 5.64
CA VAL A 256 -39.31 -3.84 6.10
C VAL A 256 -39.41 -5.34 5.82
N PHE A 257 -39.88 -6.09 6.81
CA PHE A 257 -40.41 -7.46 6.68
C PHE A 257 -41.93 -7.43 6.88
N ALA A 258 -42.66 -8.25 6.11
CA ALA A 258 -44.09 -8.44 6.25
C ALA A 258 -44.48 -9.86 5.82
N ILE A 259 -44.97 -10.69 6.76
CA ILE A 259 -45.51 -12.04 6.47
C ILE A 259 -47.04 -11.97 6.41
N ARG A 260 -47.62 -12.50 5.33
CA ARG A 260 -49.07 -12.64 5.10
C ARG A 260 -49.61 -13.95 5.66
N GLU A 261 -48.88 -15.04 5.49
CA GLU A 261 -49.21 -16.32 6.12
C GLU A 261 -47.94 -17.11 6.45
N LEU A 262 -47.96 -17.83 7.58
CA LEU A 262 -46.95 -18.79 7.99
C LEU A 262 -47.65 -20.09 8.40
N ARG A 263 -47.40 -21.18 7.65
CA ARG A 263 -47.95 -22.52 7.94
C ARG A 263 -46.86 -23.44 8.49
N VAL A 264 -47.18 -24.16 9.55
CA VAL A 264 -46.37 -25.25 10.10
C VAL A 264 -46.90 -26.57 9.55
N VAL A 265 -46.08 -27.31 8.80
CA VAL A 265 -46.45 -28.64 8.26
C VAL A 265 -45.86 -29.71 9.17
N CYS A 266 -46.73 -30.49 9.81
CA CYS A 266 -46.40 -31.44 10.87
C CYS A 266 -47.28 -32.71 10.78
N CYS A 267 -46.90 -33.78 11.48
CA CYS A 267 -47.60 -35.07 11.41
C CYS A 267 -48.78 -35.22 12.40
N GLU A 268 -48.89 -34.35 13.41
CA GLU A 268 -49.99 -34.38 14.39
C GLU A 268 -50.85 -33.10 14.39
N GLN A 269 -52.04 -33.20 14.97
CA GLN A 269 -52.98 -32.08 15.14
C GLN A 269 -52.50 -31.11 16.24
N VAL A 270 -51.63 -30.17 15.88
CA VAL A 270 -51.12 -29.12 16.77
C VAL A 270 -52.25 -28.33 17.44
N LYS A 271 -52.21 -28.28 18.77
CA LYS A 271 -52.91 -27.31 19.61
C LYS A 271 -51.90 -26.64 20.55
N GLU A 272 -51.59 -25.37 20.32
CA GLU A 272 -52.21 -24.30 21.13
C GLU A 272 -51.97 -22.92 20.47
N SER A 273 -51.89 -21.85 21.27
CA SER A 273 -51.87 -20.45 20.86
C SER A 273 -50.46 -19.89 20.73
N ALA A 274 -50.21 -19.09 19.69
CA ALA A 274 -49.16 -18.09 19.74
C ALA A 274 -49.37 -17.15 20.94
N SER A 275 -48.35 -16.95 21.77
CA SER A 275 -48.31 -15.94 22.83
C SER A 275 -47.51 -14.72 22.35
N PRO A 276 -48.16 -13.66 21.85
CA PRO A 276 -47.46 -12.49 21.33
C PRO A 276 -47.07 -11.54 22.47
N ASP A 277 -45.88 -11.75 23.05
CA ASP A 277 -45.20 -10.68 23.78
C ASP A 277 -44.78 -9.59 22.79
N ALA A 278 -45.70 -8.63 22.60
CA ALA A 278 -45.69 -7.53 21.63
C ALA A 278 -45.83 -7.90 20.14
N LEU A 279 -47.07 -8.14 19.70
CA LEU A 279 -47.48 -8.04 18.30
C LEU A 279 -47.32 -6.58 17.82
N LEU A 280 -46.22 -6.27 17.13
CA LEU A 280 -46.00 -4.97 16.48
C LEU A 280 -46.70 -4.93 15.13
N MET A 281 -47.52 -3.89 14.92
CA MET A 281 -48.02 -3.50 13.61
C MET A 281 -47.52 -2.09 13.33
N LEU A 282 -46.62 -1.95 12.34
CA LEU A 282 -45.89 -0.70 12.10
C LEU A 282 -46.36 -0.04 10.80
N SER A 283 -46.77 1.23 10.88
CA SER A 283 -47.02 2.08 9.70
C SER A 283 -45.87 3.05 9.54
N VAL A 284 -45.14 2.97 8.43
CA VAL A 284 -43.90 3.73 8.22
C VAL A 284 -44.15 5.24 8.24
N ALA A 285 -45.21 5.71 7.57
CA ALA A 285 -45.63 7.12 7.57
C ALA A 285 -46.09 7.65 8.96
N ALA A 286 -46.27 6.77 9.95
CA ALA A 286 -46.61 7.10 11.34
C ALA A 286 -45.54 6.65 12.35
N THR A 287 -44.36 6.22 11.88
CA THR A 287 -43.25 5.75 12.72
C THR A 287 -42.29 6.92 12.99
N PRO A 288 -42.09 7.34 14.25
CA PRO A 288 -41.07 8.32 14.57
C PRO A 288 -39.66 7.77 14.31
N ILE A 289 -38.73 8.63 13.91
CA ILE A 289 -37.34 8.28 13.60
C ILE A 289 -36.42 9.03 14.57
N ALA A 290 -35.54 8.31 15.27
CA ALA A 290 -34.41 8.90 15.99
C ALA A 290 -33.28 9.18 15.00
N GLU A 291 -32.98 10.45 14.75
CA GLU A 291 -32.10 10.89 13.68
C GLU A 291 -30.63 10.94 14.12
N SER A 292 -30.38 11.50 15.31
CA SER A 292 -29.04 11.68 15.87
C SER A 292 -29.05 11.74 17.40
N ILE A 293 -27.89 11.47 18.01
CA ILE A 293 -27.63 11.64 19.44
C ILE A 293 -26.31 12.40 19.63
N ALA A 294 -26.29 13.35 20.58
CA ALA A 294 -25.13 14.19 20.88
C ALA A 294 -24.94 14.40 22.40
N PRO A 295 -23.76 14.11 22.98
CA PRO A 295 -22.64 13.38 22.36
C PRO A 295 -23.00 11.92 22.02
N ALA A 296 -22.31 11.34 21.05
CA ALA A 296 -22.47 9.94 20.65
C ALA A 296 -21.73 8.94 21.57
N SER A 297 -21.03 9.41 22.60
CA SER A 297 -20.33 8.60 23.58
C SER A 297 -20.35 9.23 24.97
N GLY A 298 -20.05 8.42 26.00
CA GLY A 298 -20.03 8.88 27.39
C GLY A 298 -19.46 7.84 28.36
N GLY A 299 -19.24 8.26 29.61
CA GLY A 299 -18.59 7.42 30.62
C GLY A 299 -19.42 6.19 31.00
N SER A 300 -18.78 5.02 31.09
CA SER A 300 -19.37 3.74 31.49
C SER A 300 -19.99 3.74 32.89
N ALA A 301 -19.57 4.66 33.76
CA ALA A 301 -20.17 4.92 35.07
C ALA A 301 -21.53 5.65 35.03
N GLY A 302 -21.98 6.08 33.84
CA GLY A 302 -23.17 6.89 33.65
C GLY A 302 -22.94 8.39 33.85
N GLY A 303 -24.03 9.15 34.02
CA GLY A 303 -24.00 10.59 34.32
C GLY A 303 -23.71 11.49 33.11
N THR A 304 -23.61 10.96 31.89
CA THR A 304 -23.43 11.77 30.68
C THR A 304 -24.78 12.34 30.26
N ALA A 305 -24.89 13.66 30.14
CA ALA A 305 -26.07 14.31 29.57
C ALA A 305 -26.02 14.23 28.04
N VAL A 306 -27.09 13.74 27.42
CA VAL A 306 -27.21 13.58 25.96
C VAL A 306 -28.50 14.19 25.46
N ASN A 307 -28.47 14.69 24.22
CA ASN A 307 -29.63 15.15 23.47
C ASN A 307 -29.87 14.23 22.26
N ILE A 308 -31.13 13.86 22.02
CA ILE A 308 -31.56 13.02 20.90
C ILE A 308 -32.56 13.82 20.05
N THR A 309 -32.36 13.84 18.73
CA THR A 309 -33.30 14.47 17.78
C THR A 309 -34.21 13.43 17.13
N LEU A 310 -35.49 13.76 17.02
CA LEU A 310 -36.52 12.95 16.40
C LEU A 310 -37.24 13.67 15.25
N SER A 311 -37.70 12.91 14.26
CA SER A 311 -38.73 13.33 13.30
C SER A 311 -39.86 12.29 13.23
N GLY A 312 -40.96 12.61 12.54
CA GLY A 312 -42.17 11.76 12.50
C GLY A 312 -42.95 11.70 13.82
N VAL A 313 -42.71 12.62 14.74
CA VAL A 313 -43.32 12.65 16.09
C VAL A 313 -44.78 13.13 16.01
N PRO A 314 -45.76 12.40 16.58
CA PRO A 314 -47.16 12.87 16.62
C PRO A 314 -47.42 13.90 17.74
N ASP A 315 -48.40 14.76 17.51
CA ASP A 315 -48.86 15.77 18.48
C ASP A 315 -49.39 15.14 19.78
N GLY A 316 -49.22 15.87 20.89
CA GLY A 316 -49.83 15.54 22.19
C GLY A 316 -49.00 14.65 23.12
N LEU A 317 -47.86 14.10 22.67
CA LEU A 317 -46.93 13.37 23.53
C LEU A 317 -46.30 14.27 24.60
N THR A 318 -46.19 13.76 25.82
CA THR A 318 -45.61 14.45 26.97
C THR A 318 -44.36 13.73 27.48
N ALA A 319 -43.65 14.32 28.46
CA ALA A 319 -42.41 13.74 28.98
C ALA A 319 -42.58 12.36 29.65
N ILE A 320 -43.79 12.00 30.12
CA ILE A 320 -44.05 10.67 30.72
C ILE A 320 -44.20 9.57 29.67
N ASP A 321 -44.47 9.97 28.41
CA ASP A 321 -44.61 9.05 27.29
C ASP A 321 -43.25 8.67 26.69
N VAL A 322 -42.17 9.37 27.06
CA VAL A 322 -40.83 9.16 26.50
C VAL A 322 -39.96 8.31 27.42
N ALA A 323 -39.48 7.18 26.90
CA ALA A 323 -38.44 6.38 27.55
C ALA A 323 -37.28 6.11 26.59
N VAL A 324 -36.04 6.18 27.07
CA VAL A 324 -34.84 6.01 26.26
C VAL A 324 -33.95 4.92 26.86
N THR A 325 -33.48 3.99 26.03
CA THR A 325 -32.33 3.13 26.39
C THR A 325 -31.22 3.26 25.35
N LEU A 326 -29.98 3.27 25.84
CA LEU A 326 -28.76 3.42 25.06
C LEU A 326 -27.91 2.18 25.33
N SER A 327 -27.59 1.40 24.30
CA SER A 327 -26.86 0.12 24.45
C SER A 327 -27.49 -0.83 25.49
N GLY A 328 -28.82 -0.80 25.63
CA GLY A 328 -29.58 -1.59 26.62
C GLY A 328 -29.72 -0.96 28.01
N ILE A 329 -28.99 0.12 28.32
CA ILE A 329 -29.01 0.81 29.61
C ILE A 329 -30.00 1.99 29.57
N GLU A 330 -30.77 2.20 30.63
CA GLU A 330 -31.70 3.34 30.73
C GLU A 330 -30.97 4.70 30.65
N CYS A 331 -31.56 5.65 29.93
CA CYS A 331 -31.16 7.05 29.94
C CYS A 331 -32.31 7.88 30.52
N ALA A 332 -32.14 8.35 31.75
CA ALA A 332 -33.19 9.01 32.53
C ALA A 332 -33.56 10.35 31.88
N VAL A 333 -34.78 10.45 31.34
CA VAL A 333 -35.26 11.63 30.60
C VAL A 333 -35.37 12.84 31.54
N THR A 334 -34.66 13.91 31.20
CA THR A 334 -34.64 15.17 31.95
C THR A 334 -35.46 16.26 31.28
N SER A 335 -35.64 16.21 29.95
CA SER A 335 -36.61 17.06 29.26
C SER A 335 -37.12 16.43 27.96
N TRP A 336 -38.33 16.84 27.57
CA TRP A 336 -38.96 16.54 26.29
C TRP A 336 -39.52 17.84 25.72
N ALA A 337 -39.30 18.06 24.43
CA ALA A 337 -39.93 19.12 23.65
C ALA A 337 -40.27 18.60 22.26
N SER A 338 -41.41 19.02 21.71
CA SER A 338 -41.79 18.78 20.31
C SER A 338 -42.20 20.08 19.63
N THR A 339 -42.11 20.11 18.30
CA THR A 339 -42.51 21.26 17.48
C THR A 339 -42.97 20.74 16.12
N GLY A 340 -44.28 20.58 15.95
CA GLY A 340 -44.85 19.82 14.84
C GLY A 340 -44.33 18.38 14.85
N ASN A 341 -43.95 17.88 13.67
CA ASN A 341 -43.47 16.50 13.48
C ASN A 341 -42.04 16.23 14.02
N HIS A 342 -41.40 17.17 14.71
CA HIS A 342 -40.05 17.02 15.27
C HIS A 342 -40.08 16.99 16.80
N GLY A 343 -39.16 16.22 17.39
CA GLY A 343 -38.98 16.10 18.84
C GLY A 343 -37.51 16.19 19.27
N THR A 344 -37.29 16.63 20.50
CA THR A 344 -35.98 16.67 21.15
C THR A 344 -36.11 16.11 22.55
N ILE A 345 -35.27 15.12 22.87
CA ILE A 345 -35.17 14.52 24.19
C ILE A 345 -33.83 14.93 24.80
N SER A 346 -33.82 15.40 26.04
CA SER A 346 -32.62 15.39 26.88
C SER A 346 -32.73 14.26 27.89
N CYS A 347 -31.68 13.47 28.06
CA CYS A 347 -31.60 12.45 29.10
C CYS A 347 -30.19 12.32 29.69
N VAL A 348 -30.06 11.65 30.83
CA VAL A 348 -28.77 11.37 31.49
C VAL A 348 -28.53 9.87 31.55
N THR A 349 -27.35 9.43 31.10
CA THR A 349 -27.03 8.00 30.98
C THR A 349 -26.98 7.29 32.33
N GLY A 350 -27.57 6.10 32.41
CA GLY A 350 -27.36 5.16 33.51
C GLY A 350 -25.95 4.57 33.52
N SER A 351 -25.60 3.90 34.62
CA SER A 351 -24.33 3.17 34.71
C SER A 351 -24.39 1.88 33.90
N HIS A 352 -23.51 1.77 32.91
CA HIS A 352 -23.32 0.57 32.08
C HIS A 352 -22.37 -0.44 32.75
N GLY A 353 -21.50 0.03 33.65
CA GLY A 353 -20.37 -0.74 34.17
C GLY A 353 -19.27 -0.95 33.13
N PRO A 354 -18.12 -1.56 33.52
CA PRO A 354 -16.97 -1.70 32.62
C PRO A 354 -17.31 -2.41 31.31
N THR A 355 -16.79 -1.89 30.21
CA THR A 355 -16.93 -2.49 28.88
C THR A 355 -16.12 -3.78 28.76
N GLY A 356 -16.55 -4.69 27.88
CA GLY A 356 -15.86 -5.95 27.63
C GLY A 356 -16.57 -6.81 26.58
N ALA A 357 -16.01 -7.98 26.25
CA ALA A 357 -16.53 -8.85 25.19
C ALA A 357 -18.01 -9.26 25.33
N ALA A 358 -18.53 -9.36 26.57
CA ALA A 358 -19.93 -9.68 26.85
C ALA A 358 -20.81 -8.43 27.10
N ASN A 359 -20.23 -7.22 27.11
CA ASN A 359 -20.93 -5.95 27.32
C ASN A 359 -20.16 -4.81 26.61
N PRO A 360 -20.29 -4.67 25.29
CA PRO A 360 -19.32 -3.93 24.45
C PRO A 360 -19.46 -2.41 24.45
N GLY A 361 -20.41 -1.82 25.17
CA GLY A 361 -20.64 -0.37 25.23
C GLY A 361 -21.30 0.25 23.99
N ASP A 362 -21.08 -0.30 22.80
CA ASP A 362 -21.65 0.16 21.54
C ASP A 362 -23.04 -0.43 21.27
N GLY A 363 -24.03 0.41 20.98
CA GLY A 363 -25.39 -0.06 20.73
C GLY A 363 -26.32 0.97 20.09
N PRO A 364 -27.53 0.54 19.70
CA PRO A 364 -28.55 1.43 19.19
C PRO A 364 -29.04 2.40 20.29
N THR A 365 -29.46 3.59 19.86
CA THR A 365 -30.34 4.47 20.64
C THR A 365 -31.77 4.00 20.42
N ILE A 366 -32.41 3.47 21.46
CA ILE A 366 -33.79 2.99 21.43
C ILE A 366 -34.64 4.04 22.14
N VAL A 367 -35.59 4.63 21.41
CA VAL A 367 -36.56 5.58 21.96
C VAL A 367 -37.95 4.96 21.88
N ARG A 368 -38.64 4.90 23.02
CA ARG A 368 -40.03 4.45 23.14
C ARG A 368 -40.92 5.65 23.44
N LEU A 369 -42.07 5.70 22.77
CA LEU A 369 -43.00 6.82 22.76
C LEU A 369 -44.42 6.31 23.05
N GLY A 370 -44.75 6.14 24.33
CA GLY A 370 -46.09 5.86 24.84
C GLY A 370 -46.90 4.84 24.04
N SER A 371 -48.03 5.29 23.50
CA SER A 371 -48.95 4.51 22.65
C SER A 371 -48.53 4.40 21.18
N VAL A 372 -47.41 5.00 20.78
CA VAL A 372 -46.88 5.02 19.39
C VAL A 372 -45.90 3.87 19.16
N GLY A 373 -45.21 3.41 20.20
CA GLY A 373 -44.27 2.28 20.14
C GLY A 373 -42.80 2.70 20.17
N THR A 374 -41.94 1.98 19.43
CA THR A 374 -40.48 2.25 19.38
C THR A 374 -40.14 2.99 18.10
N ALA A 375 -39.39 4.10 18.21
CA ALA A 375 -38.90 4.87 17.07
C ALA A 375 -37.82 4.09 16.30
N ALA A 376 -37.81 4.23 14.97
CA ALA A 376 -36.76 3.66 14.13
C ALA A 376 -35.44 4.43 14.33
N ALA A 377 -34.31 3.73 14.46
CA ALA A 377 -33.01 4.36 14.66
C ALA A 377 -32.29 4.60 13.32
N ALA A 378 -32.04 5.87 12.98
CA ALA A 378 -31.16 6.21 11.87
C ALA A 378 -29.71 5.80 12.17
N LYS A 379 -28.87 5.73 11.14
CA LYS A 379 -27.46 5.30 11.26
C LYS A 379 -26.62 6.14 12.26
N GLY A 380 -27.03 7.39 12.53
CA GLY A 380 -26.41 8.28 13.51
C GLY A 380 -26.96 8.15 14.94
N ALA A 381 -28.05 7.43 15.16
CA ALA A 381 -28.65 7.21 16.48
C ALA A 381 -28.04 5.98 17.18
N ARG A 382 -26.74 6.06 17.49
CA ARG A 382 -25.99 5.05 18.24
C ARG A 382 -25.21 5.70 19.37
N PHE A 383 -25.06 4.98 20.48
CA PHE A 383 -24.31 5.46 21.63
C PHE A 383 -23.18 4.49 22.00
N ALA A 384 -22.07 5.03 22.50
CA ALA A 384 -20.89 4.30 22.91
C ALA A 384 -20.51 4.62 24.37
N TYR A 385 -20.77 3.69 25.28
CA TYR A 385 -20.14 3.74 26.60
C TYR A 385 -18.63 3.49 26.47
N VAL A 386 -17.84 4.31 27.15
CA VAL A 386 -16.37 4.22 27.20
C VAL A 386 -15.86 4.27 28.64
N ASP A 387 -14.79 3.54 28.90
CA ASP A 387 -14.13 3.46 30.19
C ASP A 387 -12.99 4.48 30.25
N LEU A 388 -13.13 5.50 31.12
CA LEU A 388 -12.08 6.49 31.35
C LEU A 388 -10.92 5.86 32.14
N TRP A 389 -9.67 6.10 31.73
CA TRP A 389 -8.47 5.60 32.42
C TRP A 389 -8.37 6.11 33.87
N SER A 390 -8.82 7.34 34.14
CA SER A 390 -8.83 7.92 35.49
C SER A 390 -9.88 7.30 36.43
N ALA A 391 -10.90 6.63 35.88
CA ALA A 391 -12.04 6.17 36.66
C ALA A 391 -11.73 4.91 37.51
N SER A 392 -12.20 4.93 38.75
CA SER A 392 -12.04 3.80 39.69
C SER A 392 -12.87 2.56 39.31
N THR A 393 -13.89 2.72 38.47
CA THR A 393 -14.73 1.65 37.92
C THR A 393 -13.98 0.81 36.87
N THR A 394 -13.25 1.48 35.97
CA THR A 394 -12.49 0.88 34.86
C THR A 394 -11.52 -0.20 35.33
N TRP A 395 -10.85 0.05 36.46
CA TRP A 395 -9.85 -0.85 37.05
C TRP A 395 -10.36 -1.56 38.30
N SER A 396 -11.69 -1.73 38.40
CA SER A 396 -12.31 -2.44 39.51
C SER A 396 -11.79 -3.88 39.61
N GLY A 397 -11.44 -4.29 40.84
CA GLY A 397 -10.71 -5.55 41.11
C GLY A 397 -9.18 -5.41 41.19
N LEU A 398 -8.56 -4.34 40.67
CA LEU A 398 -7.11 -4.10 40.78
C LEU A 398 -6.71 -3.12 41.89
N GLY A 399 -7.69 -2.46 42.53
CA GLY A 399 -7.44 -1.56 43.67
C GLY A 399 -7.05 -0.13 43.28
N GLY A 400 -7.32 0.28 42.05
CA GLY A 400 -7.07 1.64 41.52
C GLY A 400 -6.54 1.61 40.09
N ALA A 401 -6.27 2.79 39.52
CA ALA A 401 -5.63 2.91 38.22
C ALA A 401 -4.18 2.36 38.23
N PRO A 402 -3.63 1.97 37.06
CA PRO A 402 -2.28 1.40 36.95
C PRO A 402 -1.18 2.29 37.52
N ARG A 403 -0.15 1.66 38.08
CA ARG A 403 0.99 2.27 38.78
C ARG A 403 2.26 2.19 37.94
N ALA A 404 3.30 2.90 38.39
CA ALA A 404 4.60 2.88 37.74
C ALA A 404 5.17 1.44 37.70
N GLY A 405 5.52 0.97 36.51
CA GLY A 405 6.01 -0.39 36.27
C GLY A 405 4.95 -1.48 36.08
N ASP A 406 3.65 -1.15 36.13
CA ASP A 406 2.60 -2.14 35.87
C ASP A 406 2.54 -2.54 34.39
N THR A 407 2.01 -3.75 34.13
CA THR A 407 1.62 -4.19 32.78
C THR A 407 0.10 -4.10 32.65
N VAL A 408 -0.37 -3.29 31.70
CA VAL A 408 -1.79 -3.04 31.45
C VAL A 408 -2.24 -3.86 30.26
N TRP A 409 -3.38 -4.55 30.39
CA TRP A 409 -3.97 -5.35 29.32
C TRP A 409 -5.43 -4.94 29.10
N ILE A 410 -5.65 -4.22 28.01
CA ILE A 410 -6.96 -3.81 27.50
C ILE A 410 -7.51 -4.98 26.68
N ARG A 411 -8.48 -5.70 27.22
CA ARG A 411 -8.98 -6.96 26.67
C ARG A 411 -9.95 -6.74 25.51
N LYS A 412 -10.20 -7.78 24.72
CA LYS A 412 -11.18 -7.75 23.62
C LYS A 412 -12.55 -7.24 24.12
N GLY A 413 -13.11 -6.28 23.38
CA GLY A 413 -14.40 -5.64 23.70
C GLY A 413 -14.33 -4.52 24.75
N GLN A 414 -13.18 -4.27 25.39
CA GLN A 414 -13.00 -3.09 26.23
C GLN A 414 -12.75 -1.84 25.36
N ARG A 415 -13.26 -0.67 25.80
CA ARG A 415 -13.14 0.61 25.11
C ARG A 415 -12.60 1.67 26.07
N ILE A 416 -11.27 1.77 26.16
CA ILE A 416 -10.58 2.66 27.10
C ILE A 416 -10.32 4.01 26.43
N VAL A 417 -10.60 5.10 27.15
CA VAL A 417 -10.14 6.46 26.79
C VAL A 417 -9.05 6.88 27.78
N LEU A 418 -7.87 7.20 27.26
CA LEU A 418 -6.75 7.73 28.05
C LEU A 418 -6.99 9.21 28.34
N ASP A 419 -7.59 9.50 29.49
CA ASP A 419 -7.99 10.83 29.96
C ASP A 419 -7.05 11.42 31.04
N VAL A 420 -5.88 10.81 31.24
CA VAL A 420 -4.82 11.29 32.12
C VAL A 420 -3.47 10.71 31.67
N SER A 421 -2.39 11.48 31.77
CA SER A 421 -1.02 10.97 31.60
C SER A 421 -0.72 9.92 32.70
N PRO A 422 -0.53 8.63 32.37
CA PRO A 422 -0.32 7.61 33.39
C PRO A 422 1.13 7.64 33.91
N PRO A 423 1.40 7.09 35.10
CA PRO A 423 2.78 6.84 35.53
C PRO A 423 3.46 5.85 34.58
N SER A 424 4.78 5.98 34.39
CA SER A 424 5.56 5.15 33.44
C SER A 424 5.25 3.65 33.58
N LEU A 425 4.62 3.07 32.56
CA LEU A 425 4.19 1.68 32.56
C LEU A 425 5.33 0.75 32.12
N TYR A 426 5.26 -0.54 32.46
CA TYR A 426 6.16 -1.53 31.86
C TYR A 426 5.71 -1.90 30.45
N MET A 427 4.45 -2.31 30.28
CA MET A 427 3.91 -2.77 29.00
C MET A 427 2.41 -2.50 28.88
N LEU A 428 1.97 -2.21 27.67
CA LEU A 428 0.58 -1.92 27.32
C LEU A 428 0.12 -2.86 26.20
N ILE A 429 -0.74 -3.82 26.53
CA ILE A 429 -1.31 -4.81 25.59
C ILE A 429 -2.73 -4.37 25.21
N VAL A 430 -2.99 -4.20 23.92
CA VAL A 430 -4.27 -3.68 23.43
C VAL A 430 -4.93 -4.66 22.46
N GLN A 431 -5.96 -5.34 22.95
CA GLN A 431 -6.87 -6.22 22.18
C GLN A 431 -8.31 -5.69 22.15
N GLY A 432 -8.63 -4.72 23.00
CA GLY A 432 -9.80 -3.86 22.86
C GLY A 432 -9.49 -2.62 22.02
N GLN A 433 -10.05 -1.50 22.43
CA GLN A 433 -9.78 -0.17 21.87
C GLN A 433 -9.10 0.70 22.93
N LEU A 434 -8.09 1.47 22.52
CA LEU A 434 -7.53 2.57 23.29
C LEU A 434 -7.52 3.84 22.44
N GLU A 435 -8.23 4.88 22.87
CA GLU A 435 -8.20 6.22 22.27
C GLU A 435 -7.62 7.24 23.25
N PHE A 436 -6.82 8.19 22.76
CA PHE A 436 -6.37 9.34 23.55
C PHE A 436 -7.49 10.39 23.67
N ALA A 437 -7.81 10.82 24.89
CA ALA A 437 -8.73 11.93 25.10
C ALA A 437 -8.21 13.21 24.41
N ARG A 438 -9.12 14.09 23.96
CA ARG A 438 -8.76 15.31 23.23
C ARG A 438 -8.29 16.41 24.20
N GLN A 439 -7.06 16.22 24.69
CA GLN A 439 -6.33 17.06 25.64
C GLN A 439 -4.82 16.73 25.57
N ASP A 440 -3.98 17.45 26.30
CA ASP A 440 -2.55 17.15 26.40
C ASP A 440 -2.28 15.87 27.21
N ILE A 441 -1.52 14.92 26.64
CA ILE A 441 -1.23 13.59 27.24
C ILE A 441 0.23 13.19 27.02
N ASP A 442 0.86 12.67 28.07
CA ASP A 442 2.18 12.04 28.05
C ASP A 442 2.04 10.55 28.40
N LEU A 443 2.53 9.66 27.56
CA LEU A 443 2.53 8.20 27.77
C LEU A 443 3.96 7.67 27.75
N GLU A 444 4.52 7.39 28.94
CA GLU A 444 5.81 6.72 29.08
C GLU A 444 5.61 5.21 29.32
N VAL A 445 6.22 4.36 28.49
CA VAL A 445 6.04 2.90 28.55
C VAL A 445 7.19 2.17 27.84
N ASN A 446 7.58 0.95 28.26
CA ASN A 446 8.67 0.23 27.58
C ASN A 446 8.20 -0.48 26.28
N TYR A 447 6.97 -0.98 26.24
CA TYR A 447 6.38 -1.67 25.08
C TYR A 447 4.89 -1.36 24.93
N ILE A 448 4.45 -1.01 23.72
CA ILE A 448 3.03 -1.01 23.32
C ILE A 448 2.84 -2.15 22.33
N PHE A 449 1.86 -3.01 22.55
CA PHE A 449 1.57 -4.13 21.66
C PHE A 449 0.09 -4.26 21.37
N VAL A 450 -0.31 -3.82 20.18
CA VAL A 450 -1.68 -3.83 19.69
C VAL A 450 -1.89 -5.13 18.89
N MET A 451 -2.77 -6.00 19.37
CA MET A 451 -3.04 -7.31 18.76
C MET A 451 -4.53 -7.56 18.67
N ASP A 452 -5.06 -7.70 17.45
CA ASP A 452 -6.50 -7.92 17.19
C ASP A 452 -7.43 -6.80 17.75
N GLY A 453 -6.87 -5.61 18.02
CA GLY A 453 -7.54 -4.44 18.59
C GLY A 453 -7.09 -3.12 17.94
N SER A 454 -7.43 -1.98 18.54
CA SER A 454 -7.11 -0.64 18.00
C SER A 454 -6.41 0.30 18.98
N PHE A 455 -5.50 1.12 18.46
CA PHE A 455 -4.81 2.20 19.17
C PHE A 455 -4.94 3.50 18.36
N THR A 456 -5.48 4.54 18.98
CA THR A 456 -5.98 5.74 18.29
C THR A 456 -5.48 7.02 18.97
N VAL A 457 -4.72 7.85 18.24
CA VAL A 457 -4.32 9.21 18.63
C VAL A 457 -4.78 10.16 17.52
N GLY A 458 -6.06 10.56 17.59
CA GLY A 458 -6.75 11.19 16.47
C GLY A 458 -7.12 10.20 15.36
N THR A 459 -7.80 10.68 14.32
CA THR A 459 -8.14 9.92 13.11
C THR A 459 -8.01 10.80 11.85
N GLU A 460 -8.02 10.17 10.67
CA GLU A 460 -8.02 10.84 9.35
C GLU A 460 -9.15 11.87 9.14
N ARG A 461 -10.23 11.80 9.94
CA ARG A 461 -11.35 12.77 9.91
C ARG A 461 -11.35 13.75 11.08
N GLU A 462 -10.84 13.32 12.22
CA GLU A 462 -10.79 14.10 13.46
C GLU A 462 -9.37 13.99 14.02
N PRO A 463 -8.41 14.77 13.50
CA PRO A 463 -7.04 14.75 13.96
C PRO A 463 -6.91 15.08 15.45
N PHE A 464 -5.75 14.76 16.00
CA PHE A 464 -5.39 15.15 17.34
C PHE A 464 -4.84 16.58 17.30
N GLU A 465 -5.58 17.56 17.83
CA GLU A 465 -5.19 18.98 17.86
C GLU A 465 -4.33 19.36 19.10
N HIS A 466 -4.27 18.46 20.10
CA HIS A 466 -3.56 18.66 21.36
C HIS A 466 -2.14 18.06 21.31
N ARG A 467 -1.34 18.21 22.37
CA ARG A 467 -0.01 17.61 22.43
C ARG A 467 -0.07 16.17 22.98
N ALA A 468 0.35 15.19 22.19
CA ALA A 468 0.54 13.82 22.65
C ALA A 468 2.02 13.43 22.54
N VAL A 469 2.63 12.93 23.63
CA VAL A 469 4.01 12.44 23.59
C VAL A 469 4.07 11.01 24.10
N ILE A 470 4.37 10.08 23.20
CA ILE A 470 4.61 8.66 23.52
C ILE A 470 6.12 8.44 23.62
N THR A 471 6.62 8.21 24.83
CA THR A 471 8.04 7.91 25.07
C THR A 471 8.22 6.40 25.25
N LEU A 472 8.88 5.75 24.29
CA LEU A 472 9.16 4.33 24.34
C LEU A 472 10.52 4.06 24.99
N ASN A 473 10.48 3.41 26.15
CA ASN A 473 11.63 3.14 26.99
C ASN A 473 12.32 1.81 26.62
N GLY A 474 13.64 1.85 26.47
CA GLY A 474 14.46 0.66 26.29
C GLY A 474 15.96 0.98 26.35
N ASN A 475 16.76 -0.03 26.02
CA ASN A 475 18.22 0.00 25.95
C ASN A 475 18.71 -1.31 25.25
N PRO A 476 19.99 -1.41 24.83
CA PRO A 476 20.51 -2.57 24.10
C PRO A 476 20.36 -3.96 24.76
N VAL A 477 20.07 -4.05 26.07
CA VAL A 477 19.88 -5.31 26.82
C VAL A 477 18.41 -5.58 27.21
N SER A 478 17.48 -4.77 26.72
CA SER A 478 16.03 -4.94 26.92
C SER A 478 15.52 -6.24 26.28
N LYS A 479 14.44 -6.79 26.83
CA LYS A 479 13.89 -8.09 26.37
C LYS A 479 12.96 -7.87 25.18
N GLU A 480 13.24 -8.56 24.08
CA GLU A 480 12.42 -8.41 22.87
C GLU A 480 11.14 -9.23 22.94
N ILE A 481 10.03 -8.61 22.53
CA ILE A 481 8.83 -9.33 22.08
C ILE A 481 9.24 -10.10 20.81
N PRO A 482 8.99 -11.42 20.72
CA PRO A 482 9.33 -12.22 19.54
C PRO A 482 8.80 -11.58 18.24
N MET A 483 9.62 -11.56 17.19
CA MET A 483 9.46 -10.76 15.97
C MET A 483 9.57 -9.23 16.18
N TYR A 484 8.77 -8.62 17.06
CA TYR A 484 8.59 -7.16 17.11
C TYR A 484 9.75 -6.37 17.71
N GLY A 485 10.48 -6.89 18.70
CA GLY A 485 11.60 -6.18 19.33
C GLY A 485 11.30 -5.53 20.68
N ALA A 486 12.02 -4.45 21.01
CA ALA A 486 11.96 -3.75 22.29
C ALA A 486 11.97 -2.22 22.06
N ALA A 487 11.53 -1.42 23.05
CA ALA A 487 11.22 0.01 22.86
C ALA A 487 10.23 0.23 21.70
N VAL A 488 9.22 -0.64 21.59
CA VAL A 488 8.45 -0.86 20.37
C VAL A 488 6.96 -0.54 20.54
N LEU A 489 6.37 0.08 19.53
CA LEU A 489 4.92 0.05 19.25
C LEU A 489 4.70 -1.01 18.16
N GLY A 490 4.31 -2.22 18.58
CA GLY A 490 4.05 -3.34 17.68
C GLY A 490 2.56 -3.42 17.30
N CYS A 491 2.26 -3.56 16.02
CA CYS A 491 0.92 -3.78 15.48
C CYS A 491 0.84 -5.16 14.82
N ARG A 492 -0.05 -6.03 15.33
CA ARG A 492 -0.34 -7.36 14.78
C ARG A 492 -1.83 -7.51 14.53
N ARG A 493 -2.25 -7.57 13.27
CA ARG A 493 -3.67 -7.55 12.89
C ARG A 493 -4.47 -6.46 13.60
N CYS A 494 -3.91 -5.26 13.67
CA CYS A 494 -4.44 -4.16 14.44
C CYS A 494 -5.00 -3.04 13.55
N THR A 495 -5.74 -2.11 14.14
CA THR A 495 -5.93 -0.76 13.58
C THR A 495 -5.08 0.22 14.37
N LEU A 496 -4.08 0.82 13.72
CA LEU A 496 -3.23 1.86 14.28
C LEU A 496 -3.51 3.19 13.57
N ASP A 497 -4.18 4.10 14.28
CA ASP A 497 -4.49 5.45 13.80
C ASP A 497 -3.69 6.46 14.63
N LEU A 498 -2.76 7.17 13.98
CA LEU A 498 -1.92 8.20 14.59
C LEU A 498 -1.97 9.44 13.69
N HIS A 499 -2.85 10.39 14.02
CA HIS A 499 -3.13 11.56 13.20
C HIS A 499 -2.88 12.84 14.00
N GLY A 500 -1.69 13.42 13.84
CA GLY A 500 -1.37 14.74 14.37
C GLY A 500 -2.06 15.87 13.62
N LYS A 501 -1.88 17.09 14.11
CA LYS A 501 -2.47 18.30 13.55
C LYS A 501 -2.03 18.49 12.08
N PRO A 502 -2.96 18.69 11.13
CA PRO A 502 -2.63 18.96 9.74
C PRO A 502 -1.76 20.21 9.56
N THR A 503 -0.90 20.19 8.55
CA THR A 503 -0.15 21.33 8.04
C THR A 503 -0.37 21.48 6.54
N LEU A 504 -0.37 22.71 6.05
CA LEU A 504 -0.50 23.07 4.63
C LEU A 504 0.58 22.44 3.74
N ARG A 505 1.79 22.24 4.28
CA ARG A 505 2.89 21.50 3.63
C ARG A 505 3.95 21.09 4.64
N THR A 506 4.66 20.00 4.37
CA THR A 506 5.74 19.52 5.23
C THR A 506 7.11 20.11 4.90
N HIS A 507 7.34 20.44 3.62
CA HIS A 507 8.53 21.14 3.15
C HIS A 507 8.20 22.08 1.98
N THR A 508 9.16 22.94 1.65
CA THR A 508 9.18 23.81 0.45
C THR A 508 10.64 24.16 0.15
N VAL A 509 10.90 25.18 -0.68
CA VAL A 509 12.23 25.70 -1.00
C VAL A 509 12.37 27.19 -0.67
N LEU A 510 13.61 27.65 -0.50
CA LEU A 510 13.91 29.08 -0.36
C LEU A 510 13.54 29.87 -1.62
N GLU A 511 12.97 31.06 -1.47
CA GLU A 511 12.64 31.97 -2.57
C GLU A 511 13.80 32.90 -2.96
N GLN A 512 14.66 33.25 -2.00
CA GLN A 512 15.93 33.94 -2.24
C GLN A 512 17.05 33.23 -1.46
N THR A 513 18.29 33.33 -1.94
CA THR A 513 19.48 32.87 -1.21
C THR A 513 19.57 33.59 0.14
N VAL A 514 19.84 32.82 1.20
CA VAL A 514 20.13 33.32 2.55
C VAL A 514 21.61 33.13 2.85
N LEU A 515 22.24 34.08 3.54
CA LEU A 515 23.68 34.09 3.80
C LEU A 515 23.99 33.83 5.28
N SER A 516 25.18 33.29 5.55
CA SER A 516 25.71 33.11 6.91
C SER A 516 25.60 34.40 7.73
N GLY A 517 24.87 34.33 8.85
CA GLY A 517 24.55 35.48 9.71
C GLY A 517 23.15 36.11 9.50
N ASP A 518 22.39 35.74 8.48
CA ASP A 518 21.00 36.15 8.31
C ASP A 518 20.06 35.43 9.30
N THR A 519 18.96 36.09 9.68
CA THR A 519 17.92 35.54 10.59
C THR A 519 16.56 35.37 9.93
N GLN A 520 16.48 35.43 8.59
CA GLN A 520 15.22 35.35 7.85
C GLN A 520 15.29 34.37 6.68
N LEU A 521 14.31 33.45 6.62
CA LEU A 521 14.09 32.58 5.47
C LEU A 521 12.87 33.07 4.70
N TRP A 522 13.05 33.43 3.44
CA TRP A 522 11.95 33.64 2.51
C TRP A 522 11.67 32.33 1.80
N LEU A 523 10.41 31.90 1.78
CA LEU A 523 9.96 30.62 1.24
C LEU A 523 9.22 30.86 -0.06
N ARG A 524 9.36 29.93 -1.01
CA ARG A 524 8.70 30.00 -2.33
C ARG A 524 7.19 29.79 -2.26
N GLU A 525 6.71 29.20 -1.18
CA GLU A 525 5.33 28.82 -0.98
C GLU A 525 4.93 29.04 0.49
N ALA A 526 3.68 29.48 0.73
CA ALA A 526 3.19 29.77 2.07
C ALA A 526 3.17 28.52 2.97
N VAL A 527 3.58 28.70 4.23
CA VAL A 527 3.46 27.70 5.32
C VAL A 527 2.56 28.19 6.44
N ASP A 528 1.99 27.25 7.19
CA ASP A 528 1.17 27.45 8.40
C ASP A 528 1.88 27.02 9.69
N TRP A 529 3.20 26.88 9.63
CA TRP A 529 4.04 26.33 10.70
C TRP A 529 4.00 27.17 11.97
N ALA A 530 3.99 26.53 13.14
CA ALA A 530 3.87 27.22 14.41
C ALA A 530 5.20 27.88 14.86
N VAL A 531 5.11 29.02 15.54
CA VAL A 531 6.23 29.62 16.28
C VAL A 531 6.75 28.64 17.34
N GLY A 532 8.07 28.57 17.51
CA GLY A 532 8.75 27.60 18.35
C GLY A 532 9.01 26.24 17.68
N SER A 533 8.50 26.01 16.45
CA SER A 533 8.82 24.79 15.70
C SER A 533 10.27 24.76 15.23
N VAL A 534 10.84 23.56 15.16
CA VAL A 534 12.14 23.28 14.54
C VAL A 534 11.95 23.00 13.05
N VAL A 535 12.72 23.68 12.21
CA VAL A 535 12.86 23.39 10.77
C VAL A 535 14.28 22.92 10.46
N VAL A 536 14.46 22.20 9.36
CA VAL A 536 15.76 21.96 8.71
C VAL A 536 15.87 22.81 7.46
N VAL A 537 17.05 23.37 7.18
CA VAL A 537 17.44 23.90 5.87
C VAL A 537 18.56 23.02 5.32
N THR A 538 18.38 22.47 4.12
CA THR A 538 19.33 21.51 3.54
C THR A 538 20.60 22.18 3.03
N SER A 539 21.73 21.48 3.11
CA SER A 539 22.99 21.91 2.49
C SER A 539 22.81 22.26 1.01
N THR A 540 23.50 23.31 0.54
CA THR A 540 23.68 23.58 -0.89
C THR A 540 25.16 23.70 -1.27
N ALA A 541 26.04 23.15 -0.44
CA ALA A 541 27.50 23.26 -0.54
C ALA A 541 28.04 22.91 -1.93
N ALA A 542 28.94 23.74 -2.47
CA ALA A 542 29.51 23.53 -3.81
C ALA A 542 30.36 22.25 -3.93
N ASN A 543 30.88 21.72 -2.81
CA ASN A 543 31.72 20.52 -2.73
C ASN A 543 30.91 19.21 -2.52
N ALA A 544 29.59 19.25 -2.68
CA ALA A 544 28.65 18.14 -2.42
C ALA A 544 28.58 17.67 -0.95
N THR A 545 29.12 18.40 0.04
CA THR A 545 28.93 18.01 1.44
C THR A 545 27.48 18.18 1.89
N LEU A 546 27.04 17.31 2.79
CA LEU A 546 25.78 17.42 3.53
C LEU A 546 25.91 18.21 4.84
N GLU A 547 27.14 18.38 5.35
CA GLU A 547 27.41 18.93 6.70
C GLU A 547 27.09 20.43 6.86
N GLU A 548 26.73 21.12 5.78
CA GLU A 548 26.20 22.50 5.78
C GLU A 548 24.66 22.53 5.89
N GLY A 549 24.00 21.40 6.19
CA GLY A 549 22.58 21.32 6.50
C GLY A 549 22.32 21.51 8.01
N GLU A 550 21.50 22.49 8.37
CA GLU A 550 21.31 22.90 9.77
C GLU A 550 19.84 22.96 10.22
N THR A 551 19.61 22.93 11.53
CA THR A 551 18.28 23.01 12.15
C THR A 551 18.08 24.30 12.92
N LEU A 552 16.95 24.96 12.69
CA LEU A 552 16.66 26.33 13.15
C LEU A 552 15.30 26.36 13.84
N ILE A 553 15.07 27.32 14.74
CA ILE A 553 13.78 27.50 15.44
C ILE A 553 13.08 28.77 14.91
N ILE A 554 11.79 28.64 14.61
CA ILE A 554 10.93 29.74 14.16
C ILE A 554 10.62 30.69 15.33
N GLU A 555 11.02 31.96 15.22
CA GLU A 555 10.61 33.04 16.14
C GLU A 555 9.28 33.67 15.71
N ALA A 556 9.06 33.87 14.41
CA ALA A 556 7.81 34.38 13.86
C ALA A 556 7.55 33.86 12.44
N VAL A 557 6.27 33.69 12.08
CA VAL A 557 5.83 33.50 10.70
C VAL A 557 5.12 34.77 10.24
N THR A 558 5.51 35.27 9.07
CA THR A 558 5.11 36.59 8.57
C THR A 558 4.81 36.54 7.07
N ASP A 559 4.36 37.67 6.52
CA ASP A 559 4.07 37.86 5.09
C ASP A 559 3.18 36.76 4.50
N GLY A 560 2.10 36.42 5.21
CA GLY A 560 1.11 35.42 4.79
C GLY A 560 1.61 33.97 4.77
N GLY A 561 2.72 33.68 5.46
CA GLY A 561 3.36 32.36 5.46
C GLY A 561 4.59 32.26 4.55
N TYR A 562 4.95 33.33 3.84
CA TYR A 562 6.11 33.34 2.92
C TYR A 562 7.44 33.74 3.57
N ARG A 563 7.46 34.21 4.83
CA ARG A 563 8.71 34.51 5.54
C ARG A 563 8.74 34.01 6.98
N LEU A 564 9.79 33.27 7.33
CA LEU A 564 10.16 32.87 8.68
C LEU A 564 11.21 33.84 9.25
N GLN A 565 10.99 34.31 10.47
CA GLN A 565 12.03 34.90 11.33
C GLN A 565 12.59 33.78 12.23
N LEU A 566 13.90 33.76 12.42
CA LEU A 566 14.62 32.72 13.16
C LEU A 566 15.13 33.25 14.51
N THR A 567 15.12 32.41 15.55
CA THR A 567 15.65 32.76 16.88
C THR A 567 17.17 32.91 16.91
N THR A 568 17.86 32.35 15.91
CA THR A 568 19.31 32.34 15.76
C THR A 568 19.66 32.57 14.28
N PRO A 569 20.80 33.20 13.96
CA PRO A 569 21.28 33.28 12.59
C PRO A 569 21.55 31.89 11.99
N VAL A 570 21.44 31.78 10.66
CA VAL A 570 22.00 30.63 9.94
C VAL A 570 23.53 30.67 9.99
N LEU A 571 24.16 29.50 10.03
CA LEU A 571 25.60 29.33 10.02
C LEU A 571 26.18 29.28 8.60
N TYR A 572 25.41 28.79 7.62
CA TYR A 572 25.85 28.55 6.24
C TYR A 572 25.09 29.37 5.19
N ASP A 573 25.67 29.48 4.00
CA ASP A 573 25.00 30.06 2.83
C ASP A 573 24.10 28.99 2.18
N HIS A 574 22.80 29.25 2.10
CA HIS A 574 21.84 28.35 1.45
C HIS A 574 21.24 29.01 0.21
N LEU A 575 21.49 28.43 -0.97
CA LEU A 575 20.96 28.95 -2.23
C LEU A 575 19.44 28.97 -2.25
N GLY A 576 18.88 29.97 -2.91
CA GLY A 576 17.45 30.12 -3.15
C GLY A 576 17.21 30.88 -4.45
N GLU A 577 17.84 30.47 -5.55
CA GLU A 577 17.95 31.31 -6.75
C GLU A 577 17.60 30.56 -8.05
N THR A 578 17.26 31.35 -9.08
CA THR A 578 17.11 30.85 -10.46
C THR A 578 18.31 31.34 -11.26
N ARG A 579 19.18 30.42 -11.68
CA ARG A 579 20.35 30.69 -12.52
C ARG A 579 19.95 30.61 -13.99
N TYR A 580 20.04 31.73 -14.68
CA TYR A 580 19.89 31.80 -16.13
C TYR A 580 21.16 31.29 -16.82
N LEU A 581 20.97 30.60 -17.94
CA LEU A 581 22.01 29.97 -18.76
C LEU A 581 21.86 30.45 -20.20
N ALA A 582 22.88 30.27 -21.03
CA ALA A 582 22.78 30.55 -22.46
C ALA A 582 21.66 29.73 -23.15
N GLY A 583 21.26 30.17 -24.35
CA GLY A 583 20.11 29.61 -25.07
C GLY A 583 18.74 29.98 -24.49
N GLY A 584 18.68 30.77 -23.41
CA GLY A 584 17.44 31.09 -22.69
C GLY A 584 17.01 30.02 -21.69
N HIS A 585 17.85 29.01 -21.45
CA HIS A 585 17.65 28.02 -20.41
C HIS A 585 17.81 28.64 -19.01
N ASN A 586 17.23 28.00 -17.98
CA ASN A 586 17.46 28.36 -16.59
C ASN A 586 17.30 27.14 -15.69
N VAL A 587 17.91 27.17 -14.51
CA VAL A 587 17.82 26.13 -13.48
C VAL A 587 17.56 26.75 -12.11
N SER A 588 16.81 26.06 -11.26
CA SER A 588 16.35 26.55 -9.96
C SER A 588 17.15 25.89 -8.84
N LEU A 589 18.30 26.47 -8.45
CA LEU A 589 19.15 25.95 -7.37
C LEU A 589 18.68 26.51 -6.03
N ARG A 590 18.00 25.67 -5.23
CA ARG A 590 17.32 26.11 -4.00
C ARG A 590 17.43 25.06 -2.91
N ALA A 591 17.82 25.48 -1.71
CA ALA A 591 17.74 24.65 -0.51
C ALA A 591 16.29 24.31 -0.21
N ASN A 592 16.07 23.09 0.26
CA ASN A 592 14.79 22.66 0.79
C ASN A 592 14.69 23.07 2.26
N VAL A 593 13.50 23.47 2.69
CA VAL A 593 13.18 23.81 4.07
C VAL A 593 12.08 22.86 4.53
N GLY A 594 12.32 22.07 5.56
CA GLY A 594 11.37 21.05 6.07
C GLY A 594 11.01 21.28 7.53
N LEU A 595 9.73 21.17 7.88
CA LEU A 595 9.25 21.24 9.27
C LEU A 595 9.45 19.90 9.97
N LEU A 596 10.24 19.90 11.06
CA LEU A 596 10.50 18.72 11.86
C LEU A 596 9.49 18.54 13.01
N THR A 597 8.97 19.62 13.59
CA THR A 597 8.09 19.55 14.76
C THR A 597 6.65 19.12 14.42
N ARG A 598 6.07 18.26 15.25
CA ARG A 598 4.63 17.97 15.32
C ARG A 598 4.12 17.98 16.76
N ASN A 599 2.80 18.00 16.93
CA ASN A 599 2.14 17.95 18.23
C ASN A 599 1.91 16.52 18.75
N VAL A 600 1.79 15.54 17.85
CA VAL A 600 1.83 14.10 18.19
C VAL A 600 3.26 13.62 17.95
N VAL A 601 3.94 13.20 19.02
CA VAL A 601 5.34 12.79 19.02
C VAL A 601 5.47 11.36 19.54
N VAL A 602 6.19 10.52 18.82
CA VAL A 602 6.70 9.22 19.30
C VAL A 602 8.22 9.34 19.42
N GLN A 603 8.81 8.98 20.56
CA GLN A 603 10.24 9.22 20.79
C GLN A 603 10.96 8.13 21.60
N GLY A 604 12.26 7.99 21.32
CA GLY A 604 13.19 7.25 22.18
C GLY A 604 13.50 8.01 23.47
N ARG A 605 13.88 7.28 24.52
CA ARG A 605 14.17 7.83 25.84
C ARG A 605 15.37 8.78 25.81
N THR A 606 15.10 10.08 25.84
CA THR A 606 16.13 11.13 25.84
C THR A 606 16.72 11.31 27.25
N PRO A 607 18.04 11.53 27.42
CA PRO A 607 19.10 11.52 26.41
C PRO A 607 19.66 10.12 26.10
N PHE A 608 19.22 9.07 26.80
CA PHE A 608 19.82 7.73 26.73
C PHE A 608 19.91 7.16 25.30
N SER A 609 18.81 7.20 24.52
CA SER A 609 18.79 6.76 23.11
C SER A 609 19.79 7.52 22.23
N GLN A 610 20.13 8.78 22.57
CA GLN A 610 21.14 9.56 21.85
C GLN A 610 22.56 9.08 22.14
N LEU A 611 22.79 8.47 23.31
CA LEU A 611 24.09 7.97 23.77
C LEU A 611 24.32 6.51 23.33
N ASP A 612 23.35 5.62 23.58
CA ASP A 612 23.46 4.19 23.29
C ASP A 612 22.98 3.77 21.89
N LYS A 613 22.38 4.71 21.14
CA LYS A 613 21.81 4.53 19.79
C LYS A 613 20.69 3.48 19.73
N HIS A 614 20.02 3.23 20.86
CA HIS A 614 18.84 2.38 20.98
C HIS A 614 17.58 3.24 21.05
N GLY A 615 17.03 3.58 19.88
CA GLY A 615 15.83 4.39 19.76
C GLY A 615 14.52 3.61 19.93
N CYS A 616 13.44 4.37 20.01
CA CYS A 616 12.09 3.84 19.83
C CYS A 616 11.88 3.26 18.43
N HIS A 617 10.91 2.37 18.22
CA HIS A 617 10.51 2.03 16.86
C HIS A 617 9.05 1.56 16.76
N ILE A 618 8.49 1.62 15.55
CA ILE A 618 7.12 1.17 15.25
C ILE A 618 7.20 0.04 14.21
N MET A 619 6.58 -1.10 14.51
CA MET A 619 6.63 -2.29 13.64
C MET A 619 5.23 -2.86 13.38
N MET A 620 4.79 -2.72 12.13
CA MET A 620 3.57 -3.30 11.58
C MET A 620 3.93 -4.67 11.01
N HIS A 621 3.44 -5.74 11.63
CA HIS A 621 3.65 -7.10 11.13
C HIS A 621 2.45 -8.01 11.41
N SER A 622 1.80 -8.47 10.35
CA SER A 622 1.03 -9.70 10.36
C SER A 622 0.95 -10.25 8.94
N ARG A 623 1.31 -11.52 8.74
CA ARG A 623 1.16 -12.19 7.44
C ARG A 623 -0.32 -12.27 7.05
N GLY A 624 -0.59 -12.01 5.77
CA GLY A 624 -1.93 -12.02 5.18
C GLY A 624 -2.33 -10.63 4.68
N HIS A 625 -2.78 -10.57 3.43
CA HIS A 625 -3.22 -9.36 2.76
C HIS A 625 -4.29 -8.60 3.56
N GLU A 626 -4.15 -7.29 3.66
CA GLU A 626 -5.04 -6.37 4.40
C GLU A 626 -5.26 -6.77 5.87
N SER A 627 -4.38 -7.61 6.45
CA SER A 627 -4.60 -8.17 7.80
C SER A 627 -4.47 -7.15 8.92
N LEU A 628 -3.78 -6.03 8.68
CA LEU A 628 -3.71 -4.86 9.56
C LEU A 628 -3.96 -3.57 8.77
N VAL A 629 -4.36 -2.52 9.49
CA VAL A 629 -4.49 -1.16 8.97
C VAL A 629 -3.63 -0.23 9.84
N SER A 630 -2.71 0.50 9.21
CA SER A 630 -1.88 1.50 9.89
C SER A 630 -1.88 2.80 9.10
N ARG A 631 -2.45 3.86 9.69
CA ARG A 631 -2.57 5.19 9.10
C ARG A 631 -1.85 6.16 10.03
N ILE A 632 -0.66 6.58 9.62
CA ILE A 632 0.23 7.41 10.43
C ILE A 632 0.49 8.71 9.67
N GLU A 633 0.05 9.84 10.24
CA GLU A 633 0.00 11.11 9.54
C GLU A 633 0.18 12.33 10.43
N ASN A 634 0.97 13.29 9.95
CA ASN A 634 1.37 14.49 10.69
C ASN A 634 1.98 14.22 12.09
N ILE A 635 2.66 13.08 12.30
CA ILE A 635 3.38 12.81 13.56
C ILE A 635 4.89 13.04 13.43
N GLU A 636 5.54 13.29 14.56
CA GLU A 636 6.99 13.38 14.70
C GLU A 636 7.52 12.11 15.35
N LEU A 637 8.48 11.44 14.71
CA LEU A 637 9.13 10.24 15.21
C LEU A 637 10.64 10.50 15.35
N ARG A 638 11.12 10.60 16.58
CA ARG A 638 12.50 11.06 16.85
C ARG A 638 13.30 10.16 17.79
N TYR A 639 14.62 10.15 17.61
CA TYR A 639 15.54 9.27 18.35
C TYR A 639 15.10 7.81 18.19
N ALA A 640 14.97 7.40 16.93
CA ALA A 640 14.22 6.22 16.50
C ALA A 640 15.08 5.22 15.70
N GLY A 641 14.65 3.97 15.65
CA GLY A 641 15.44 2.85 15.16
C GLY A 641 16.59 2.47 16.10
N GLN A 642 17.17 1.29 15.93
CA GLN A 642 18.21 0.77 16.82
C GLN A 642 19.47 0.37 16.04
N PHE A 643 20.60 1.00 16.35
CA PHE A 643 21.88 0.71 15.69
C PHE A 643 22.31 -0.74 15.93
N GLY A 644 22.87 -1.40 14.91
CA GLY A 644 23.34 -2.79 14.98
C GLY A 644 22.25 -3.85 15.17
N ARG A 645 20.98 -3.53 14.88
CA ARG A 645 19.82 -4.41 15.06
C ARG A 645 18.94 -4.39 13.81
N VAL A 646 19.14 -5.35 12.91
CA VAL A 646 18.33 -5.55 11.68
C VAL A 646 16.85 -5.71 12.04
N GLY A 647 15.94 -5.17 11.23
CA GLY A 647 14.50 -5.20 11.48
C GLY A 647 13.99 -4.26 12.58
N ARG A 648 14.84 -3.40 13.14
CA ARG A 648 14.50 -2.39 14.16
C ARG A 648 14.58 -0.97 13.59
N TYR A 649 13.82 -0.74 12.52
CA TYR A 649 13.72 0.51 11.77
C TYR A 649 12.64 1.42 12.35
N ALA A 650 12.81 2.74 12.27
CA ALA A 650 11.91 3.73 12.86
C ALA A 650 10.42 3.49 12.52
N LEU A 651 10.08 3.43 11.22
CA LEU A 651 8.80 2.93 10.71
C LEU A 651 9.06 1.67 9.87
N HIS A 652 8.52 0.52 10.28
CA HIS A 652 8.71 -0.76 9.59
C HIS A 652 7.37 -1.42 9.24
N PHE A 653 7.02 -1.51 7.96
CA PHE A 653 6.00 -2.42 7.46
C PHE A 653 6.68 -3.71 7.00
N HIS A 654 6.34 -4.85 7.63
CA HIS A 654 7.10 -6.10 7.52
C HIS A 654 6.22 -7.31 7.23
N MET A 655 6.40 -7.96 6.08
CA MET A 655 5.83 -9.25 5.68
C MET A 655 4.30 -9.32 5.88
N ILE A 656 3.57 -8.41 5.23
CA ILE A 656 2.10 -8.32 5.28
C ILE A 656 1.46 -8.68 3.92
N GLY A 657 2.17 -8.45 2.82
CA GLY A 657 1.58 -8.41 1.48
C GLY A 657 0.83 -7.09 1.25
N ASN A 658 -0.36 -7.14 0.67
CA ASN A 658 -1.16 -5.94 0.38
C ASN A 658 -1.57 -5.16 1.64
N VAL A 659 -1.49 -3.83 1.60
CA VAL A 659 -1.95 -2.92 2.68
C VAL A 659 -2.65 -1.67 2.15
N ARG A 660 -3.60 -1.81 1.22
CA ARG A 660 -4.23 -0.70 0.47
C ARG A 660 -4.80 0.40 1.36
N GLN A 661 -5.32 0.07 2.54
CA GLN A 661 -5.87 1.04 3.49
C GLN A 661 -4.79 1.80 4.29
N SER A 662 -3.58 1.24 4.43
CA SER A 662 -2.48 1.80 5.24
C SER A 662 -1.70 2.90 4.51
N TYR A 663 -1.09 3.80 5.28
CA TYR A 663 -0.23 4.87 4.75
C TYR A 663 0.67 5.55 5.81
N LEU A 664 1.72 6.21 5.30
CA LEU A 664 2.58 7.16 6.00
C LEU A 664 2.50 8.52 5.25
N ARG A 665 1.85 9.53 5.82
CA ARG A 665 1.68 10.85 5.19
C ARG A 665 2.22 12.00 6.03
N SER A 666 2.92 12.95 5.43
CA SER A 666 3.23 14.23 6.08
C SER A 666 3.99 14.15 7.42
N ASN A 667 4.61 13.01 7.74
CA ASN A 667 5.30 12.80 9.01
C ASN A 667 6.70 13.42 9.00
N SER A 668 7.24 13.65 10.19
CA SER A 668 8.64 13.96 10.41
C SER A 668 9.33 12.77 11.06
N VAL A 669 10.44 12.28 10.51
CA VAL A 669 11.16 11.09 11.00
C VAL A 669 12.65 11.42 11.08
N HIS A 670 13.17 11.73 12.28
CA HIS A 670 14.49 12.32 12.40
C HIS A 670 15.37 11.84 13.55
N HIS A 671 16.68 12.08 13.41
CA HIS A 671 17.72 11.60 14.32
C HIS A 671 17.64 10.08 14.52
N THR A 672 17.54 9.36 13.40
CA THR A 672 17.41 7.91 13.44
C THR A 672 18.77 7.22 13.49
N TYR A 673 18.78 6.08 14.19
CA TYR A 673 19.97 5.24 14.33
C TYR A 673 19.93 4.04 13.39
N ASN A 674 18.79 3.83 12.71
CA ASN A 674 18.55 2.73 11.80
C ASN A 674 17.35 3.00 10.87
N ARG A 675 17.62 3.42 9.62
CA ARG A 675 16.69 3.77 8.52
C ARG A 675 15.61 4.80 8.92
N ALA A 676 14.67 5.13 8.03
CA ALA A 676 13.49 5.94 8.39
C ALA A 676 12.19 5.19 8.09
N VAL A 677 12.01 4.77 6.84
CA VAL A 677 10.87 3.96 6.39
C VAL A 677 11.40 2.71 5.70
N ALA A 678 11.03 1.54 6.23
CA ALA A 678 11.28 0.25 5.60
C ALA A 678 9.98 -0.38 5.12
N ILE A 679 9.97 -0.75 3.84
CA ILE A 679 8.90 -1.46 3.14
C ILE A 679 9.45 -2.84 2.79
N HIS A 680 8.98 -3.87 3.50
CA HIS A 680 9.53 -5.22 3.41
C HIS A 680 8.41 -6.25 3.23
N GLY A 681 8.34 -6.94 2.09
CA GLY A 681 7.26 -7.89 1.76
C GLY A 681 5.86 -7.26 1.81
N VAL A 682 5.72 -6.06 1.20
CA VAL A 682 4.57 -5.15 1.35
C VAL A 682 4.21 -4.48 0.02
N HIS A 683 2.91 -4.35 -0.25
CA HIS A 683 2.36 -3.81 -1.50
C HIS A 683 1.25 -2.78 -1.28
N TYR A 684 1.08 -1.86 -2.24
CA TYR A 684 0.06 -0.80 -2.24
C TYR A 684 0.14 0.20 -1.05
N LEU A 685 1.26 0.25 -0.34
CA LEU A 685 1.49 1.25 0.71
C LEU A 685 1.68 2.64 0.09
N ARG A 686 1.06 3.65 0.72
CA ARG A 686 1.26 5.07 0.36
C ARG A 686 2.22 5.72 1.35
N VAL A 687 3.36 6.18 0.87
CA VAL A 687 4.38 6.91 1.63
C VAL A 687 4.56 8.27 0.95
N THR A 688 3.84 9.29 1.41
CA THR A 688 3.84 10.60 0.75
C THR A 688 4.15 11.76 1.66
N ASP A 689 4.85 12.76 1.11
CA ASP A 689 5.05 14.08 1.73
C ASP A 689 5.78 14.07 3.09
N ASN A 690 6.45 12.97 3.43
CA ASN A 690 7.18 12.83 4.69
C ASN A 690 8.55 13.53 4.63
N VAL A 691 9.04 14.03 5.76
CA VAL A 691 10.37 14.62 5.93
C VAL A 691 11.23 13.70 6.79
N ALA A 692 12.36 13.24 6.24
CA ALA A 692 13.34 12.42 6.94
C ALA A 692 14.68 13.17 7.07
N PHE A 693 15.22 13.28 8.29
CA PHE A 693 16.41 14.09 8.58
C PHE A 693 17.37 13.44 9.59
N GLU A 694 18.69 13.49 9.34
CA GLU A 694 19.73 12.90 10.22
C GLU A 694 19.44 11.40 10.46
N THR A 695 19.53 10.62 9.38
CA THR A 695 19.13 9.20 9.34
C THR A 695 20.34 8.31 9.02
N ARG A 696 20.36 7.08 9.54
CA ARG A 696 21.50 6.14 9.36
C ARG A 696 21.14 4.91 8.53
N GLY A 697 21.94 4.64 7.51
CA GLY A 697 21.66 3.66 6.46
C GLY A 697 20.66 4.22 5.43
N HIS A 698 20.09 3.34 4.61
CA HIS A 698 19.12 3.74 3.60
C HIS A 698 17.85 4.35 4.22
N THR A 699 17.37 5.49 3.72
CA THR A 699 16.33 6.28 4.40
C THR A 699 14.91 5.80 4.09
N TYR A 700 14.49 5.91 2.82
CA TYR A 700 13.28 5.28 2.29
C TYR A 700 13.70 4.03 1.53
N PHE A 701 13.35 2.87 2.06
CA PHE A 701 14.03 1.63 1.72
C PHE A 701 13.04 0.50 1.42
N ILE A 702 13.18 -0.10 0.24
CA ILE A 702 12.47 -1.30 -0.20
C ILE A 702 13.41 -2.51 -0.03
N GLU A 703 13.04 -3.53 0.74
CA GLU A 703 13.99 -4.55 1.23
C GLU A 703 14.37 -5.60 0.17
N ASP A 704 13.50 -6.56 -0.14
CA ASP A 704 13.91 -7.82 -0.79
C ASP A 704 13.66 -7.87 -2.31
N GLY A 705 12.96 -6.87 -2.86
CA GLY A 705 12.56 -6.82 -4.26
C GLY A 705 11.23 -7.50 -4.57
N GLY A 706 10.52 -8.04 -3.56
CA GLY A 706 9.16 -8.56 -3.73
C GLY A 706 8.09 -7.45 -3.77
N GLU A 707 8.42 -6.26 -3.26
CA GLU A 707 7.48 -5.19 -2.94
C GLU A 707 7.05 -4.40 -4.19
N THR A 708 5.73 -4.29 -4.44
CA THR A 708 5.19 -3.63 -5.64
C THR A 708 3.96 -2.75 -5.39
N LYS A 709 3.64 -1.90 -6.37
CA LYS A 709 2.52 -0.94 -6.40
C LYS A 709 2.52 0.07 -5.25
N ASN A 710 3.64 0.22 -4.52
CA ASN A 710 3.78 1.23 -3.48
C ASN A 710 3.93 2.62 -4.12
N VAL A 711 3.39 3.64 -3.45
CA VAL A 711 3.44 5.04 -3.88
C VAL A 711 4.40 5.77 -2.97
N ILE A 712 5.56 6.18 -3.50
CA ILE A 712 6.61 6.93 -2.81
C ILE A 712 6.67 8.30 -3.49
N GLN A 713 5.99 9.30 -2.93
CA GLN A 713 5.79 10.58 -3.61
C GLN A 713 6.02 11.80 -2.70
N GLY A 714 6.68 12.84 -3.20
CA GLY A 714 6.78 14.12 -2.49
C GLY A 714 7.65 14.10 -1.22
N ASN A 715 8.34 13.00 -0.90
CA ASN A 715 9.10 12.87 0.34
C ASN A 715 10.45 13.61 0.25
N LEU A 716 10.87 14.23 1.35
CA LEU A 716 12.20 14.81 1.53
C LEU A 716 13.05 13.88 2.39
N ALA A 717 14.29 13.62 1.95
CA ALA A 717 15.33 12.91 2.69
C ALA A 717 16.59 13.78 2.73
N SER A 718 17.07 14.09 3.94
CA SER A 718 18.20 14.98 4.18
C SER A 718 19.14 14.43 5.26
N ASN A 719 20.43 14.75 5.16
CA ASN A 719 21.45 14.31 6.12
C ASN A 719 21.49 12.77 6.29
N VAL A 720 21.50 12.05 5.17
CA VAL A 720 21.59 10.58 5.16
C VAL A 720 23.04 10.15 5.40
N ARG A 721 23.27 9.36 6.45
CA ARG A 721 24.60 8.95 6.92
C ARG A 721 24.79 7.44 6.85
N GLU A 722 26.02 6.99 6.61
CA GLU A 722 26.37 5.57 6.60
C GLU A 722 26.05 4.83 7.91
N SER A 723 25.83 3.51 7.79
CA SER A 723 25.73 2.59 8.90
C SER A 723 26.48 1.29 8.60
N PHE A 724 27.60 1.07 9.31
CA PHE A 724 28.42 -0.14 9.22
C PHE A 724 27.84 -1.33 10.00
N SER A 725 26.54 -1.36 10.27
CA SER A 725 25.89 -2.30 11.20
C SER A 725 24.58 -2.91 10.68
N MET A 726 24.38 -2.88 9.36
CA MET A 726 23.23 -3.43 8.64
C MET A 726 23.70 -4.21 7.38
N LEU A 727 23.03 -4.04 6.23
CA LEU A 727 23.48 -4.59 4.96
C LEU A 727 24.78 -3.89 4.54
N ASN A 728 25.61 -4.58 3.74
CA ASN A 728 26.87 -4.00 3.24
C ASN A 728 26.66 -2.70 2.43
N THR A 729 25.45 -2.48 1.90
CA THR A 729 25.08 -1.26 1.16
C THR A 729 24.65 -0.10 2.04
N ASP A 730 24.23 -0.32 3.30
CA ASP A 730 23.96 0.76 4.26
C ASP A 730 25.25 1.52 4.66
N ALA A 731 26.42 0.94 4.43
CA ALA A 731 27.72 1.61 4.53
C ALA A 731 27.98 2.62 3.40
N THR A 732 27.22 2.53 2.30
CA THR A 732 27.21 3.50 1.18
C THR A 732 25.75 3.84 0.86
N PRO A 733 25.03 4.54 1.76
CA PRO A 733 23.57 4.55 1.78
C PRO A 733 22.97 5.36 0.62
N ALA A 734 21.67 5.17 0.43
CA ALA A 734 20.84 5.94 -0.49
C ALA A 734 19.69 6.58 0.30
N ALA A 735 19.34 7.82 -0.05
CA ALA A 735 18.12 8.45 0.45
C ALA A 735 16.87 7.67 0.02
N PHE A 736 16.87 7.14 -1.21
CA PHE A 736 15.82 6.27 -1.74
C PHE A 736 16.47 5.02 -2.33
N TRP A 737 16.19 3.86 -1.73
CA TRP A 737 16.69 2.55 -2.17
C TRP A 737 15.54 1.70 -2.71
N ILE A 738 15.66 1.31 -3.99
CA ILE A 738 14.57 0.77 -4.80
C ILE A 738 15.02 -0.56 -5.42
N THR A 739 14.45 -1.67 -4.95
CA THR A 739 14.79 -3.05 -5.37
C THR A 739 13.78 -3.68 -6.33
N ASN A 740 12.64 -3.03 -6.58
CA ASN A 740 11.67 -3.47 -7.58
C ASN A 740 11.17 -2.27 -8.44
N PRO A 741 11.24 -2.35 -9.79
CA PRO A 741 10.75 -1.32 -10.73
C PRO A 741 9.25 -1.05 -10.68
N ASP A 742 8.44 -1.97 -10.18
CA ASP A 742 6.97 -1.87 -10.19
C ASP A 742 6.42 -1.03 -9.03
N ASN A 743 7.03 0.14 -8.77
CA ASN A 743 6.62 1.09 -7.74
C ASN A 743 6.53 2.50 -8.34
N TYR A 744 5.67 3.35 -7.78
CA TYR A 744 5.46 4.71 -8.25
C TYR A 744 6.35 5.67 -7.45
N VAL A 745 7.42 6.18 -8.07
CA VAL A 745 8.44 7.01 -7.41
C VAL A 745 8.53 8.38 -8.09
N SER A 746 7.94 9.42 -7.51
CA SER A 746 8.03 10.77 -8.10
C SER A 746 8.01 11.95 -7.14
N HIS A 747 8.48 13.11 -7.58
CA HIS A 747 8.47 14.36 -6.80
C HIS A 747 9.26 14.28 -5.48
N ASN A 748 10.09 13.24 -5.28
CA ASN A 748 10.88 13.06 -4.07
C ASN A 748 12.20 13.83 -4.16
N LYS A 749 12.74 14.20 -3.00
CA LYS A 749 13.96 14.99 -2.88
C LYS A 749 14.99 14.32 -2.00
N ALA A 750 16.16 14.03 -2.56
CA ALA A 750 17.37 13.65 -1.84
C ALA A 750 18.28 14.87 -1.71
N ALA A 751 18.44 15.39 -0.49
CA ALA A 751 19.06 16.69 -0.23
C ALA A 751 20.11 16.56 0.90
N GLY A 752 21.27 15.98 0.57
CA GLY A 752 22.32 15.63 1.54
C GLY A 752 22.36 14.13 1.87
N SER A 753 23.38 13.43 1.35
CA SER A 753 23.65 12.01 1.62
C SER A 753 25.16 11.74 1.57
N THR A 754 25.73 10.90 2.45
CA THR A 754 27.17 10.59 2.36
C THR A 754 27.55 9.89 1.07
N HIS A 755 26.57 9.23 0.41
CA HIS A 755 26.74 8.55 -0.86
C HIS A 755 25.63 8.92 -1.84
N TYR A 756 24.55 8.14 -1.93
CA TYR A 756 23.61 8.23 -3.06
C TYR A 756 22.34 9.01 -2.73
N GLY A 757 21.77 9.64 -3.74
CA GLY A 757 20.39 10.14 -3.68
C GLY A 757 19.42 8.98 -3.88
N PHE A 758 19.15 8.66 -5.14
CA PHE A 758 18.35 7.50 -5.55
C PHE A 758 19.27 6.35 -5.96
N TRP A 759 19.09 5.16 -5.40
CA TRP A 759 19.74 3.94 -5.86
C TRP A 759 18.69 2.92 -6.30
N PHE A 760 18.60 2.77 -7.62
CA PHE A 760 17.78 1.79 -8.32
C PHE A 760 18.61 0.52 -8.53
N ASN A 761 18.38 -0.48 -7.66
CA ASN A 761 19.08 -1.77 -7.57
C ASN A 761 18.07 -2.91 -7.74
N PRO A 762 17.47 -3.11 -8.93
CA PRO A 762 16.60 -4.24 -9.15
C PRO A 762 17.39 -5.54 -8.99
N VAL A 763 16.91 -6.44 -8.13
CA VAL A 763 17.56 -7.71 -7.83
C VAL A 763 17.20 -8.78 -8.87
N ASP A 764 18.10 -9.75 -9.06
CA ASP A 764 17.94 -10.87 -9.99
C ASP A 764 16.80 -11.81 -9.60
N SER A 765 16.66 -12.08 -8.30
CA SER A 765 15.50 -12.75 -7.69
C SER A 765 15.14 -12.09 -6.36
N VAL A 766 13.89 -12.25 -5.91
CA VAL A 766 13.48 -11.83 -4.56
C VAL A 766 14.30 -12.58 -3.51
N GLY A 767 14.87 -11.87 -2.54
CA GLY A 767 15.79 -12.43 -1.55
C GLY A 767 15.30 -12.37 -0.10
N GLY A 768 16.25 -12.47 0.83
CA GLY A 768 16.09 -12.09 2.24
C GLY A 768 15.05 -12.90 3.01
N ALA A 769 14.05 -12.23 3.58
CA ALA A 769 12.93 -12.89 4.28
C ALA A 769 11.79 -13.25 3.32
N SER A 770 11.74 -12.59 2.16
CA SER A 770 10.68 -12.72 1.16
C SER A 770 10.88 -13.92 0.24
N GLU A 771 12.12 -14.37 0.01
CA GLU A 771 12.46 -15.59 -0.76
C GLU A 771 11.63 -16.83 -0.37
N PHE A 772 11.17 -16.89 0.88
CA PHE A 772 10.40 -18.02 1.43
C PHE A 772 8.87 -17.91 1.30
N GLU A 773 8.31 -16.81 0.79
CA GLU A 773 6.87 -16.69 0.57
C GLU A 773 6.46 -17.22 -0.82
N PRO A 774 5.42 -18.08 -0.92
CA PRO A 774 4.99 -18.66 -2.20
C PRO A 774 4.61 -17.64 -3.29
N GLU A 775 4.24 -16.42 -2.92
CA GLU A 775 3.85 -15.36 -3.87
C GLU A 775 5.03 -14.70 -4.61
N TYR A 776 6.27 -14.95 -4.18
CA TYR A 776 7.48 -14.42 -4.82
C TYR A 776 8.28 -15.46 -5.62
N VAL A 777 7.81 -16.72 -5.67
CA VAL A 777 8.43 -17.79 -6.47
C VAL A 777 8.35 -17.44 -7.96
N GLY A 778 9.50 -17.25 -8.60
CA GLY A 778 9.57 -16.85 -10.01
C GLY A 778 9.37 -15.35 -10.24
N VAL A 779 9.60 -14.50 -9.24
CA VAL A 779 9.67 -13.04 -9.41
C VAL A 779 11.14 -12.63 -9.61
N CYS A 780 11.45 -12.05 -10.77
CA CYS A 780 12.77 -11.55 -11.14
C CYS A 780 12.74 -10.02 -11.39
N PRO A 781 12.94 -9.18 -10.35
CA PRO A 781 12.78 -7.73 -10.45
C PRO A 781 13.60 -7.03 -11.55
N GLN A 782 14.72 -7.62 -11.98
CA GLN A 782 15.50 -7.11 -13.11
C GLN A 782 14.77 -7.10 -14.46
N GLY A 783 13.85 -8.03 -14.70
CA GLY A 783 13.04 -8.05 -15.92
C GLY A 783 11.71 -7.30 -15.80
N VAL A 784 11.40 -6.73 -14.64
CA VAL A 784 10.10 -6.07 -14.39
C VAL A 784 10.05 -4.70 -15.06
N GLN A 785 8.95 -4.41 -15.75
CA GLN A 785 8.74 -3.13 -16.42
C GLN A 785 8.62 -2.00 -15.40
N LEU A 786 9.22 -0.84 -15.70
CA LEU A 786 9.21 0.33 -14.82
C LEU A 786 7.78 0.87 -14.72
N LEU A 787 7.23 0.95 -13.51
CA LEU A 787 5.89 1.51 -13.30
C LEU A 787 5.90 3.03 -13.46
N TRP A 788 6.70 3.74 -12.66
CA TRP A 788 6.87 5.19 -12.79
C TRP A 788 8.11 5.70 -12.03
N PHE A 789 9.02 6.37 -12.73
CA PHE A 789 10.08 7.18 -12.12
C PHE A 789 10.13 8.54 -12.79
N ALA A 790 9.71 9.61 -12.08
CA ALA A 790 9.63 10.95 -12.65
C ALA A 790 9.84 12.08 -11.64
N ASP A 791 10.28 13.26 -12.09
CA ASP A 791 10.23 14.51 -11.31
C ASP A 791 10.99 14.47 -9.98
N ASN A 792 11.99 13.59 -9.85
CA ASN A 792 12.78 13.41 -8.64
C ASN A 792 14.02 14.33 -8.66
N GLU A 793 14.37 14.91 -7.50
CA GLU A 793 15.50 15.83 -7.33
C GLU A 793 16.57 15.22 -6.41
N ALA A 794 17.84 15.30 -6.80
CA ALA A 794 18.98 14.87 -5.99
C ALA A 794 20.08 15.95 -5.95
N HIS A 795 20.43 16.42 -4.74
CA HIS A 795 21.57 17.30 -4.53
C HIS A 795 22.34 17.02 -3.24
N ASN A 796 23.60 17.48 -3.20
CA ASN A 796 24.51 17.31 -2.08
C ASN A 796 24.69 15.83 -1.64
N CYS A 797 24.64 14.92 -2.62
CA CYS A 797 24.96 13.51 -2.41
C CYS A 797 26.45 13.27 -2.73
N GLY A 798 27.19 12.68 -1.78
CA GLY A 798 28.64 12.46 -1.86
C GLY A 798 29.11 11.46 -2.94
N ALA A 799 28.18 10.77 -3.60
CA ALA A 799 28.38 9.92 -4.76
C ALA A 799 27.38 10.30 -5.88
N ASP A 800 26.56 9.36 -6.36
CA ASP A 800 25.64 9.56 -7.49
C ASP A 800 24.27 10.09 -7.03
N GLY A 801 23.76 11.16 -7.66
CA GLY A 801 22.42 11.70 -7.40
C GLY A 801 21.30 10.72 -7.78
N LEU A 802 21.40 10.11 -8.95
CA LEU A 802 20.65 8.91 -9.34
C LEU A 802 21.61 7.82 -9.81
N LYS A 803 21.46 6.61 -9.29
CA LYS A 803 22.26 5.42 -9.61
C LYS A 803 21.37 4.29 -10.13
N VAL A 804 21.61 3.85 -11.37
CA VAL A 804 20.95 2.68 -11.98
C VAL A 804 22.00 1.60 -12.21
N GLN A 805 22.29 0.86 -11.14
CA GLN A 805 23.33 -0.16 -11.06
C GLN A 805 22.97 -1.13 -9.93
N PRO A 806 22.86 -2.44 -10.17
CA PRO A 806 22.78 -3.38 -9.07
C PRO A 806 24.16 -3.74 -8.50
N HIS A 807 24.16 -4.40 -7.34
CA HIS A 807 25.39 -4.90 -6.71
C HIS A 807 26.22 -5.76 -7.69
N ALA A 808 27.56 -5.71 -7.58
CA ALA A 808 28.48 -6.24 -8.59
C ALA A 808 28.42 -7.76 -8.84
N SER A 809 27.66 -8.49 -8.03
CA SER A 809 27.34 -9.91 -8.19
C SER A 809 26.05 -10.21 -8.96
N SER A 810 25.14 -9.24 -9.07
CA SER A 810 23.70 -9.51 -9.11
C SER A 810 23.00 -9.17 -10.43
N GLY A 811 23.67 -8.65 -11.46
CA GLY A 811 23.09 -8.53 -12.81
C GLY A 811 22.97 -7.10 -13.38
N GLY A 812 21.77 -6.68 -13.77
CA GLY A 812 21.47 -5.38 -14.39
C GLY A 812 19.98 -5.16 -14.68
N TYR A 813 19.56 -3.93 -14.99
CA TYR A 813 18.15 -3.64 -15.23
C TYR A 813 17.75 -3.91 -16.69
N TYR A 814 16.93 -4.95 -16.93
CA TYR A 814 16.67 -5.51 -18.26
C TYR A 814 15.17 -5.74 -18.50
N PRO A 815 14.31 -4.71 -18.42
CA PRO A 815 12.84 -4.83 -18.49
C PRO A 815 12.36 -5.62 -19.71
N MET A 816 11.54 -6.66 -19.49
CA MET A 816 11.07 -7.62 -20.49
C MET A 816 9.59 -7.46 -20.83
N LYS A 817 9.21 -7.86 -22.04
CA LYS A 817 7.85 -7.69 -22.59
C LYS A 817 6.83 -8.71 -22.08
N LEU A 818 7.21 -9.97 -21.91
CA LEU A 818 6.29 -11.06 -21.56
C LEU A 818 6.66 -11.73 -20.24
N ASP A 819 7.93 -12.08 -20.06
CA ASP A 819 8.42 -12.84 -18.92
C ASP A 819 9.67 -12.14 -18.34
N PRO A 820 9.60 -11.59 -17.11
CA PRO A 820 10.73 -10.97 -16.41
C PRO A 820 11.92 -11.90 -16.11
N CYS A 821 11.70 -13.21 -16.01
CA CYS A 821 12.73 -14.20 -15.67
C CYS A 821 13.36 -14.85 -16.91
N ALA A 822 12.64 -14.94 -18.03
CA ALA A 822 13.16 -15.53 -19.26
C ALA A 822 14.20 -14.63 -19.95
N ALA A 823 15.16 -15.26 -20.64
CA ALA A 823 16.13 -14.57 -21.47
C ALA A 823 15.47 -13.82 -22.65
N VAL A 824 16.19 -12.82 -23.20
CA VAL A 824 15.74 -12.06 -24.37
C VAL A 824 15.60 -12.97 -25.61
N SER A 825 14.52 -12.82 -26.34
CA SER A 825 14.21 -13.62 -27.54
C SER A 825 13.38 -12.82 -28.55
N ALA A 826 13.05 -13.44 -29.70
CA ALA A 826 12.16 -12.83 -30.69
C ALA A 826 10.71 -12.63 -30.19
N SER A 827 10.28 -13.36 -29.15
CA SER A 827 8.98 -13.18 -28.49
C SER A 827 9.08 -12.35 -27.20
N ASN A 828 10.14 -12.57 -26.40
CA ASN A 828 10.41 -11.84 -25.16
C ASN A 828 11.48 -10.76 -25.41
N THR A 829 11.06 -9.62 -25.96
CA THR A 829 11.94 -8.47 -26.22
C THR A 829 12.05 -7.56 -24.99
N PHE A 830 13.07 -6.69 -24.96
CA PHE A 830 13.12 -5.59 -23.99
C PHE A 830 11.95 -4.60 -24.17
N VAL A 831 11.63 -3.85 -23.12
CA VAL A 831 10.64 -2.76 -23.08
C VAL A 831 11.32 -1.47 -22.63
N GLU A 832 10.98 -0.32 -23.23
CA GLU A 832 11.59 0.96 -22.88
C GLU A 832 11.23 1.38 -21.45
N ALA A 833 12.26 1.62 -20.62
CA ALA A 833 12.11 2.17 -19.27
C ALA A 833 12.49 3.65 -19.27
N HIS A 834 11.48 4.52 -19.10
CA HIS A 834 11.65 5.96 -19.13
C HIS A 834 11.84 6.55 -17.73
N PHE A 835 13.05 7.04 -17.45
CA PHE A 835 13.36 7.83 -16.26
C PHE A 835 13.17 9.31 -16.64
N LEU A 836 12.10 9.94 -16.14
CA LEU A 836 11.63 11.24 -16.61
C LEU A 836 12.08 12.38 -15.70
N ARG A 837 12.59 13.48 -16.27
CA ARG A 837 12.78 14.77 -15.58
C ARG A 837 13.55 14.67 -14.25
N GLN A 838 14.54 13.78 -14.20
CA GLN A 838 15.49 13.72 -13.08
C GLN A 838 16.26 15.04 -13.02
N PHE A 839 16.27 15.70 -11.86
CA PHE A 839 17.07 16.90 -11.61
C PHE A 839 18.21 16.54 -10.66
N SER A 840 19.46 16.61 -11.12
CA SER A 840 20.63 16.27 -10.31
C SER A 840 21.68 17.38 -10.33
N TRP A 841 21.94 18.01 -9.17
CA TRP A 841 22.89 19.11 -9.04
C TRP A 841 23.75 19.03 -7.77
N ARG A 842 24.98 19.55 -7.78
CA ARG A 842 25.92 19.52 -6.63
C ARG A 842 26.07 18.16 -5.94
N ASN A 843 26.00 17.07 -6.69
CA ASN A 843 26.44 15.75 -6.26
C ASN A 843 27.91 15.54 -6.66
N THR A 844 28.52 14.42 -6.28
CA THR A 844 29.79 14.00 -6.92
C THR A 844 29.53 13.62 -8.38
N ASN A 845 28.53 12.78 -8.63
CA ASN A 845 28.02 12.44 -9.96
C ASN A 845 26.52 12.79 -10.06
N GLY A 846 26.06 13.38 -11.16
CA GLY A 846 24.63 13.71 -11.33
C GLY A 846 23.73 12.48 -11.52
N VAL A 847 24.03 11.67 -12.53
CA VAL A 847 23.37 10.41 -12.86
C VAL A 847 24.41 9.38 -13.28
N ALA A 848 24.37 8.18 -12.71
CA ALA A 848 25.24 7.05 -13.09
C ALA A 848 24.39 5.83 -13.49
N PHE A 849 24.71 5.19 -14.61
CA PHE A 849 24.10 3.91 -15.01
C PHE A 849 25.13 2.96 -15.62
N THR A 850 25.03 1.66 -15.30
CA THR A 850 26.05 0.67 -15.70
C THR A 850 25.47 -0.47 -16.53
N SER A 851 24.69 -1.34 -15.90
CA SER A 851 24.13 -2.55 -16.51
C SER A 851 22.63 -2.36 -16.79
N VAL A 852 22.26 -2.01 -18.03
CA VAL A 852 20.88 -1.68 -18.43
C VAL A 852 20.50 -2.15 -19.85
N ALA A 853 19.20 -2.35 -20.10
CA ALA A 853 18.60 -2.51 -21.44
C ALA A 853 17.44 -1.54 -21.65
N ALA A 854 17.25 -1.07 -22.89
CA ALA A 854 16.17 -0.17 -23.29
C ALA A 854 15.99 1.05 -22.35
N PHE A 855 17.11 1.56 -21.83
CA PHE A 855 17.14 2.62 -20.83
C PHE A 855 17.00 4.00 -21.48
N ASN A 856 16.01 4.76 -21.05
CA ASN A 856 15.68 6.06 -21.62
C ASN A 856 15.65 7.13 -20.52
N LEU A 857 16.71 7.94 -20.43
CA LEU A 857 16.76 9.11 -19.54
C LEU A 857 16.24 10.32 -20.32
N VAL A 858 15.08 10.86 -19.93
CA VAL A 858 14.30 11.81 -20.74
C VAL A 858 14.08 13.12 -20.00
N ASP A 859 14.35 14.26 -20.64
CA ASP A 859 14.19 15.61 -20.09
C ASP A 859 14.95 15.86 -18.77
N ALA A 860 16.05 15.12 -18.54
CA ALA A 860 16.85 15.24 -17.32
C ALA A 860 17.67 16.54 -17.31
N VAL A 861 17.74 17.20 -16.15
CA VAL A 861 18.53 18.41 -15.92
C VAL A 861 19.69 18.06 -15.01
N VAL A 862 20.92 18.18 -15.51
CA VAL A 862 22.11 17.68 -14.81
C VAL A 862 23.22 18.73 -14.87
N VAL A 863 23.44 19.43 -13.75
CA VAL A 863 24.20 20.69 -13.72
C VAL A 863 25.02 20.84 -12.42
N ASP A 864 26.14 21.57 -12.45
CA ASP A 864 26.89 21.95 -11.22
C ASP A 864 27.36 20.74 -10.36
N ASN A 865 27.50 19.53 -10.93
CA ASN A 865 28.02 18.33 -10.26
C ASN A 865 29.56 18.26 -10.32
N ASN A 866 30.19 17.62 -9.34
CA ASN A 866 31.61 17.80 -9.06
C ASN A 866 32.59 16.97 -9.91
N GLU A 867 32.24 15.75 -10.32
CA GLU A 867 33.02 14.94 -11.27
C GLU A 867 32.31 14.81 -12.63
N ARG A 868 31.17 14.11 -12.69
CA ARG A 868 30.40 13.94 -13.92
C ARG A 868 28.96 14.39 -13.76
N ASN A 869 28.37 14.95 -14.81
CA ASN A 869 26.92 15.04 -14.90
C ASN A 869 26.33 13.65 -15.19
N ILE A 870 26.71 12.99 -16.28
CA ILE A 870 26.25 11.64 -16.62
C ILE A 870 27.44 10.67 -16.75
N GLU A 871 27.44 9.59 -15.97
CA GLU A 871 28.47 8.53 -15.99
C GLU A 871 27.89 7.20 -16.48
N CYS A 872 28.46 6.62 -17.55
CA CYS A 872 27.97 5.38 -18.16
C CYS A 872 28.94 4.20 -17.93
N THR A 873 29.34 3.88 -16.69
CA THR A 873 30.49 2.97 -16.40
C THR A 873 30.24 1.48 -16.74
N GLY A 874 30.31 1.16 -18.03
CA GLY A 874 29.94 -0.12 -18.63
C GLY A 874 31.06 -1.17 -18.78
N ALA A 875 31.84 -1.47 -17.73
CA ALA A 875 32.84 -2.55 -17.78
C ALA A 875 32.83 -3.47 -16.55
N ASP A 876 33.04 -4.77 -16.77
CA ASP A 876 33.74 -5.69 -15.86
C ASP A 876 34.65 -6.62 -16.68
N GLY A 877 35.65 -7.19 -15.99
CA GLY A 877 36.81 -7.82 -16.60
C GLY A 877 36.61 -9.27 -17.05
N VAL A 878 35.41 -9.67 -17.48
CA VAL A 878 35.14 -11.07 -17.87
C VAL A 878 35.27 -11.27 -19.38
N GLN A 879 35.74 -12.46 -19.77
CA GLN A 879 35.97 -12.90 -21.15
C GLN A 879 34.65 -13.09 -21.93
N PRO A 880 34.60 -12.73 -23.22
CA PRO A 880 33.35 -12.71 -24.00
C PRO A 880 32.96 -14.07 -24.60
N GLY A 881 31.66 -14.24 -24.79
CA GLY A 881 31.00 -15.32 -25.51
C GLY A 881 29.50 -15.00 -25.67
N PRO A 882 28.70 -15.82 -26.37
CA PRO A 882 27.27 -15.54 -26.56
C PRO A 882 26.44 -15.45 -25.27
N SER A 883 26.97 -15.98 -24.17
CA SER A 883 26.42 -15.92 -22.80
C SER A 883 27.07 -14.86 -21.90
N SER A 884 27.89 -13.95 -22.45
CA SER A 884 28.65 -12.97 -21.65
C SER A 884 27.85 -11.72 -21.29
N PHE A 885 28.17 -11.14 -20.13
CA PHE A 885 27.50 -9.97 -19.56
C PHE A 885 27.93 -8.68 -20.26
N SER A 886 27.35 -8.38 -21.43
CA SER A 886 27.32 -7.00 -21.93
C SER A 886 26.49 -6.12 -20.98
N LYS A 887 26.93 -4.88 -20.77
CA LYS A 887 26.32 -3.97 -19.79
C LYS A 887 25.28 -3.02 -20.40
N LEU A 888 25.51 -2.50 -21.61
CA LEU A 888 24.46 -1.83 -22.38
C LEU A 888 23.85 -2.83 -23.36
N ARG A 889 22.52 -3.01 -23.34
CA ARG A 889 21.83 -4.09 -24.07
C ARG A 889 20.66 -3.61 -24.93
N GLY A 890 20.37 -4.39 -25.97
CA GLY A 890 19.31 -4.13 -26.95
C GLY A 890 19.84 -3.68 -28.31
N PRO A 891 18.97 -3.63 -29.34
CA PRO A 891 19.36 -3.16 -30.67
C PRO A 891 19.62 -1.64 -30.68
N TRP A 892 20.24 -1.15 -31.76
CA TRP A 892 20.61 0.25 -31.89
C TRP A 892 19.37 1.16 -31.78
N GLY A 893 19.43 2.18 -30.93
CA GLY A 893 18.36 3.17 -30.74
C GLY A 893 17.37 2.93 -29.60
N VAL A 894 17.46 1.81 -28.84
CA VAL A 894 16.58 1.58 -27.66
C VAL A 894 17.12 2.19 -26.36
N ASN A 895 18.44 2.42 -26.28
CA ASN A 895 19.06 3.13 -25.16
C ASN A 895 19.30 4.58 -25.58
N ASN A 896 18.71 5.53 -24.86
CA ASN A 896 18.76 6.94 -25.24
C ASN A 896 18.92 7.87 -24.02
N LEU A 897 19.72 8.92 -24.20
CA LEU A 897 19.55 10.17 -23.47
C LEU A 897 18.72 11.09 -24.38
N VAL A 898 17.56 11.57 -23.92
CA VAL A 898 16.60 12.32 -24.75
C VAL A 898 16.33 13.68 -24.15
N ARG A 899 16.72 14.75 -24.87
CA ARG A 899 16.63 16.15 -24.45
C ARG A 899 17.27 16.46 -23.07
N PRO A 900 18.43 15.88 -22.69
CA PRO A 900 19.07 16.27 -21.44
C PRO A 900 19.61 17.70 -21.53
N LEU A 901 19.43 18.49 -20.47
CA LEU A 901 20.10 19.77 -20.26
C LEU A 901 21.33 19.52 -19.39
N ILE A 902 22.51 19.64 -19.98
CA ILE A 902 23.79 19.29 -19.36
C ILE A 902 24.64 20.55 -19.27
N ALA A 903 24.91 21.03 -18.06
CA ALA A 903 25.75 22.21 -17.86
C ALA A 903 26.93 21.90 -16.94
N ALA A 904 28.11 22.44 -17.25
CA ALA A 904 29.23 22.43 -16.31
C ALA A 904 28.92 23.27 -15.05
N HIS A 905 29.93 23.52 -14.21
CA HIS A 905 29.74 24.41 -13.06
C HIS A 905 29.27 25.80 -13.49
N LEU A 906 28.23 26.32 -12.80
CA LEU A 906 27.54 27.54 -13.21
C LEU A 906 28.39 28.79 -13.00
N LEU A 907 29.31 28.74 -12.04
CA LEU A 907 30.35 29.75 -11.80
C LEU A 907 31.73 29.16 -12.15
N GLU A 908 32.68 29.99 -12.57
CA GLU A 908 34.09 29.60 -12.54
C GLU A 908 34.51 29.36 -11.09
N CYS A 909 35.06 28.18 -10.79
CA CYS A 909 35.53 27.86 -9.44
C CYS A 909 36.96 27.28 -9.42
N PRO A 910 38.00 28.13 -9.61
CA PRO A 910 39.40 27.70 -9.56
C PRO A 910 39.82 27.06 -8.23
N ALA A 911 39.07 27.30 -7.14
CA ALA A 911 39.26 26.65 -5.85
C ALA A 911 38.68 25.23 -5.81
N CYS A 912 37.57 24.97 -6.50
CA CYS A 912 36.95 23.65 -6.58
C CYS A 912 37.82 22.66 -7.37
N ASP A 913 38.58 23.16 -8.36
CA ASP A 913 39.52 22.37 -9.16
C ASP A 913 40.65 21.74 -8.33
N GLY A 914 40.87 22.21 -7.08
CA GLY A 914 41.79 21.59 -6.12
C GLY A 914 41.18 20.50 -5.22
N ALA A 915 39.85 20.41 -5.15
CA ALA A 915 39.15 19.53 -4.21
C ALA A 915 38.87 18.13 -4.78
N VAL A 916 38.69 18.02 -6.10
CA VAL A 916 38.30 16.76 -6.77
C VAL A 916 39.51 15.86 -6.99
N ARG A 917 39.58 14.74 -6.25
CA ARG A 917 40.51 13.63 -6.54
C ARG A 917 39.80 12.50 -7.28
N VAL A 918 39.69 12.65 -8.60
CA VAL A 918 39.43 11.50 -9.49
C VAL A 918 40.41 10.38 -9.10
N LYS A 919 39.89 9.20 -8.78
CA LYS A 919 40.70 8.10 -8.21
C LYS A 919 41.95 7.85 -9.05
N PRO A 920 43.17 8.00 -8.50
CA PRO A 920 44.39 7.63 -9.21
C PRO A 920 44.31 6.15 -9.59
N ALA A 921 44.58 5.82 -10.86
CA ALA A 921 44.80 4.44 -11.24
C ALA A 921 45.91 3.87 -10.34
N SER A 922 45.66 2.72 -9.73
CA SER A 922 46.55 2.11 -8.74
C SER A 922 47.93 1.87 -9.38
N ARG A 923 48.96 2.55 -8.85
CA ARG A 923 50.35 2.45 -9.35
C ARG A 923 50.92 1.05 -9.07
N LEU A 924 50.66 0.11 -9.97
CA LEU A 924 51.44 -1.12 -10.08
C LEU A 924 52.80 -0.79 -10.70
N ILE A 925 53.80 -0.58 -9.84
CA ILE A 925 55.19 -0.38 -10.25
C ILE A 925 55.75 -1.73 -10.72
N TYR A 926 55.66 -2.00 -12.02
CA TYR A 926 56.42 -3.09 -12.64
C TYR A 926 57.89 -2.69 -12.79
N ARG A 927 58.80 -3.54 -12.32
CA ARG A 927 60.24 -3.37 -12.53
C ARG A 927 60.60 -3.81 -13.95
N GLY A 928 60.79 -2.85 -14.85
CA GLY A 928 61.30 -3.07 -16.20
C GLY A 928 61.43 -1.74 -16.92
N GLU A 929 62.59 -1.51 -17.54
CA GLU A 929 62.88 -0.28 -18.29
C GLU A 929 62.04 -0.23 -19.56
N TRP A 930 61.39 0.92 -19.84
CA TRP A 930 61.21 1.42 -21.20
C TRP A 930 61.14 2.95 -21.20
N THR A 931 61.55 3.55 -22.31
CA THR A 931 61.68 5.00 -22.50
C THR A 931 60.33 5.71 -22.60
N VAL A 932 60.26 6.93 -22.07
CA VAL A 932 59.14 7.84 -22.34
C VAL A 932 59.16 8.22 -23.82
N ALA A 933 58.25 7.64 -24.60
CA ALA A 933 57.94 8.10 -25.94
C ALA A 933 57.14 9.41 -25.82
N ILE A 934 57.83 10.54 -25.94
CA ILE A 934 57.19 11.84 -26.16
C ILE A 934 56.63 11.79 -27.57
N TYR A 935 55.32 11.65 -27.72
CA TYR A 935 54.65 11.83 -28.99
C TYR A 935 54.54 13.33 -29.27
N GLU A 936 55.44 13.86 -30.10
CA GLU A 936 55.30 15.20 -30.65
C GLU A 936 54.06 15.27 -31.57
N GLU A 937 53.38 16.42 -31.59
CA GLU A 937 52.19 16.62 -32.40
C GLU A 937 52.47 16.52 -33.90
N LEU A 938 51.78 15.60 -34.57
CA LEU A 938 51.55 15.65 -36.02
C LEU A 938 50.07 15.43 -36.32
N SER A 939 49.23 16.29 -35.73
CA SER A 939 47.79 16.44 -36.01
C SER A 939 47.54 17.07 -37.39
N LYS A 940 48.08 16.43 -38.44
CA LYS A 940 47.69 16.67 -39.84
C LYS A 940 46.78 15.56 -40.32
N ASP A 941 45.49 15.88 -40.42
CA ASP A 941 44.57 15.43 -41.47
C ASP A 941 44.74 13.99 -41.98
N TYR A 942 44.33 12.98 -41.19
CA TYR A 942 44.08 11.63 -41.70
C TYR A 942 42.66 11.17 -41.41
N ILE A 943 41.86 11.23 -42.47
CA ILE A 943 40.41 11.17 -42.45
C ILE A 943 39.95 9.96 -43.29
N ILE A 944 39.07 9.14 -42.72
CA ILE A 944 38.24 8.19 -43.48
C ILE A 944 36.81 8.74 -43.44
N ARG A 945 36.31 9.21 -44.59
CA ARG A 945 34.95 9.77 -44.78
C ARG A 945 34.55 10.91 -43.81
N GLY A 946 35.27 12.03 -43.84
CA GLY A 946 34.78 13.30 -43.28
C GLY A 946 34.78 13.45 -41.75
N GLY A 947 35.52 12.62 -41.03
CA GLY A 947 35.77 12.83 -39.59
C GLY A 947 36.72 13.99 -39.28
N SER A 948 36.53 14.64 -38.14
CA SER A 948 37.27 15.82 -37.70
C SER A 948 37.63 15.73 -36.20
N ILE A 949 38.62 16.51 -35.75
CA ILE A 949 38.95 16.65 -34.32
C ILE A 949 38.40 17.98 -33.84
N ILE A 950 37.31 17.96 -33.08
CA ILE A 950 36.64 19.16 -32.59
C ILE A 950 37.14 19.50 -31.20
N ASN A 951 38.03 20.48 -31.10
CA ASN A 951 38.42 21.13 -29.84
C ASN A 951 38.92 20.15 -28.75
N ALA A 952 39.48 19.02 -29.16
CA ALA A 952 40.00 17.98 -28.29
C ALA A 952 41.40 18.34 -27.78
N ARG A 953 41.51 19.43 -27.02
CA ARG A 953 42.79 19.92 -26.48
C ARG A 953 43.45 18.83 -25.61
N ASP A 954 44.68 18.47 -25.94
CA ASP A 954 45.42 17.50 -25.15
C ASP A 954 45.76 18.05 -23.75
N ILE A 955 45.28 17.34 -22.73
CA ILE A 955 45.70 17.47 -21.34
C ILE A 955 46.27 16.13 -20.86
N SER A 956 47.33 15.71 -21.55
CA SER A 956 48.21 14.56 -21.25
C SER A 956 48.91 14.64 -19.90
N GLY A 957 48.77 15.75 -19.18
CA GLY A 957 49.08 15.85 -17.75
C GLY A 957 48.23 14.88 -16.92
N HIS A 958 48.75 13.66 -16.70
CA HIS A 958 48.24 12.65 -15.78
C HIS A 958 48.22 13.15 -14.31
N GLY A 959 47.29 14.06 -14.00
CA GLY A 959 47.20 14.72 -12.70
C GLY A 959 46.20 15.87 -12.61
N TYR A 960 45.69 16.41 -13.74
CA TYR A 960 44.61 17.39 -13.69
C TYR A 960 43.24 16.72 -13.48
N PRO A 961 42.46 17.12 -12.46
CA PRO A 961 41.05 16.75 -12.41
C PRO A 961 40.30 17.45 -13.55
N VAL A 962 39.28 16.78 -14.07
CA VAL A 962 38.48 17.25 -15.20
C VAL A 962 37.04 16.85 -14.96
N ARG A 963 36.13 17.80 -15.11
CA ARG A 963 34.68 17.63 -14.94
C ARG A 963 34.02 17.32 -16.26
N LEU A 964 33.11 16.35 -16.29
CA LEU A 964 32.54 15.80 -17.53
C LEU A 964 31.04 16.05 -17.65
N GLY A 965 30.55 16.36 -18.86
CA GLY A 965 29.12 16.32 -19.16
C GLY A 965 28.61 14.88 -19.29
N ILE A 966 29.18 14.11 -20.22
CA ILE A 966 28.92 12.69 -20.41
C ILE A 966 30.24 11.92 -20.43
N GLU A 967 30.39 10.93 -19.56
CA GLU A 967 31.36 9.83 -19.73
C GLU A 967 30.63 8.67 -20.44
N THR A 968 30.90 8.48 -21.73
CA THR A 968 30.15 7.55 -22.60
C THR A 968 30.44 6.08 -22.27
N PRO A 969 29.55 5.13 -22.58
CA PRO A 969 29.72 3.73 -22.18
C PRO A 969 30.92 3.04 -22.83
N ALA A 970 31.54 2.12 -22.08
CA ALA A 970 32.48 1.13 -22.61
C ALA A 970 31.77 -0.01 -23.40
N TRP A 971 30.68 0.33 -24.09
CA TRP A 971 29.92 -0.54 -24.98
C TRP A 971 29.17 0.32 -26.02
N TYR A 972 28.87 -0.25 -27.19
CA TYR A 972 28.12 0.45 -28.24
C TYR A 972 26.61 0.52 -27.95
N GLY A 973 25.90 1.40 -28.67
CA GLY A 973 24.43 1.37 -28.74
C GLY A 973 23.69 2.42 -27.90
N LEU A 974 24.39 3.43 -27.39
CA LEU A 974 23.79 4.62 -26.78
C LEU A 974 23.54 5.70 -27.83
N THR A 975 22.31 6.24 -27.86
CA THR A 975 22.03 7.51 -28.56
C THR A 975 21.94 8.67 -27.58
N VAL A 976 22.48 9.82 -27.98
CA VAL A 976 22.28 11.10 -27.32
C VAL A 976 21.47 11.97 -28.29
N ARG A 977 20.20 12.20 -27.96
CA ARG A 977 19.22 12.87 -28.82
C ARG A 977 18.84 14.23 -28.24
N ASN A 978 18.98 15.29 -29.03
CA ASN A 978 18.56 16.65 -28.71
C ASN A 978 19.18 17.20 -27.42
N ALA A 979 20.41 16.79 -27.08
CA ALA A 979 21.09 17.22 -25.86
C ALA A 979 21.59 18.67 -25.97
N THR A 980 21.46 19.43 -24.89
CA THR A 980 22.00 20.80 -24.81
C THR A 980 23.18 20.83 -23.85
N PHE A 981 24.34 21.28 -24.33
CA PHE A 981 25.56 21.44 -23.56
C PHE A 981 25.87 22.93 -23.30
N ILE A 982 26.15 23.28 -22.04
CA ILE A 982 26.43 24.66 -21.61
C ILE A 982 27.66 24.73 -20.69
N ASN A 983 28.46 25.80 -20.77
CA ASN A 983 29.64 26.09 -19.94
C ASN A 983 30.86 25.16 -20.13
N TYR A 984 31.00 24.52 -21.30
CA TYR A 984 32.15 23.72 -21.70
C TYR A 984 33.20 24.50 -22.53
N ASP A 985 33.23 25.82 -22.37
CA ASP A 985 34.34 26.71 -22.71
C ASP A 985 35.28 26.96 -21.50
N ARG A 986 34.91 26.46 -20.31
CA ARG A 986 35.64 26.68 -19.07
C ARG A 986 36.75 25.66 -18.87
N ARG A 987 37.95 26.14 -18.55
CA ARG A 987 39.13 25.28 -18.28
C ARG A 987 38.80 24.24 -17.20
N GLY A 988 39.17 22.99 -17.45
CA GLY A 988 38.92 21.88 -16.51
C GLY A 988 37.53 21.24 -16.65
N THR A 989 36.68 21.73 -17.55
CA THR A 989 35.40 21.12 -17.92
C THR A 989 35.49 20.53 -19.33
N ILE A 990 34.78 19.44 -19.62
CA ILE A 990 34.67 18.84 -20.97
C ILE A 990 33.26 18.28 -21.17
N ALA A 991 32.63 18.54 -22.32
CA ALA A 991 31.24 18.13 -22.54
C ALA A 991 31.07 16.61 -22.69
N VAL A 992 31.91 15.94 -23.48
CA VAL A 992 31.85 14.49 -23.72
C VAL A 992 33.23 13.85 -23.59
N ALA A 993 33.33 12.71 -22.91
CA ALA A 993 34.55 11.91 -22.83
C ALA A 993 34.27 10.43 -23.10
N GLY A 994 35.21 9.77 -23.78
CA GLY A 994 35.19 8.33 -23.99
C GLY A 994 35.45 7.52 -22.71
N PHE A 995 35.10 6.23 -22.71
CA PHE A 995 35.50 5.29 -21.65
C PHE A 995 35.87 3.90 -22.21
N ALA A 996 37.10 3.42 -21.94
CA ALA A 996 37.63 2.17 -22.50
C ALA A 996 37.51 0.95 -21.56
N LYS A 997 37.18 -0.23 -22.11
CA LYS A 997 37.32 -1.52 -21.40
C LYS A 997 38.79 -1.92 -21.31
N ALA A 998 39.43 -1.65 -20.16
CA ALA A 998 40.89 -1.76 -20.01
C ALA A 998 41.36 -2.57 -18.76
N PHE A 999 40.69 -3.67 -18.39
CA PHE A 999 41.20 -4.61 -17.36
C PHE A 999 40.62 -6.04 -17.50
N PRO A 1000 41.45 -7.09 -17.64
CA PRO A 1000 41.12 -8.48 -17.29
C PRO A 1000 41.56 -8.81 -15.85
N PRO A 1001 41.19 -9.98 -15.27
CA PRO A 1001 41.61 -10.38 -13.94
C PRO A 1001 43.05 -10.90 -13.98
N ALA A 1002 43.78 -10.75 -12.87
CA ALA A 1002 45.20 -11.08 -12.82
C ALA A 1002 45.47 -12.57 -13.16
N GLY A 1003 46.25 -12.82 -14.20
CA GLY A 1003 46.74 -14.16 -14.59
C GLY A 1003 46.25 -14.65 -15.96
N ALA A 1004 45.19 -14.08 -16.52
CA ALA A 1004 44.82 -14.35 -17.91
C ALA A 1004 45.75 -13.59 -18.88
N GLY A 1005 46.19 -14.25 -19.96
CA GLY A 1005 47.06 -13.64 -20.97
C GLY A 1005 46.39 -12.46 -21.70
N TYR A 1006 47.19 -11.45 -22.07
CA TYR A 1006 46.69 -10.26 -22.75
C TYR A 1006 46.00 -10.58 -24.08
N ASP A 1007 44.81 -10.01 -24.25
CA ASP A 1007 44.11 -9.92 -25.52
C ASP A 1007 43.39 -8.56 -25.57
N PHE A 1008 43.64 -7.79 -26.63
CA PHE A 1008 43.05 -6.46 -26.85
C PHE A 1008 41.91 -6.49 -27.87
N ARG A 1009 41.52 -7.67 -28.37
CA ARG A 1009 40.31 -7.81 -29.20
C ARG A 1009 39.10 -7.28 -28.40
N ASN A 1010 38.32 -6.42 -29.06
CA ASN A 1010 37.10 -5.79 -28.52
C ASN A 1010 37.32 -4.84 -27.32
N ALA A 1011 38.50 -4.24 -27.21
CA ALA A 1011 38.89 -3.31 -26.14
C ALA A 1011 38.99 -1.84 -26.60
N GLY A 1012 38.06 -1.35 -27.43
CA GLY A 1012 38.11 0.04 -27.90
C GLY A 1012 37.01 0.50 -28.86
N ALA A 1013 37.04 1.81 -29.16
CA ALA A 1013 36.16 2.60 -30.03
C ALA A 1013 34.66 2.32 -29.87
N MET A 1014 34.20 2.36 -28.62
CA MET A 1014 32.79 2.13 -28.29
C MET A 1014 31.91 3.22 -28.91
N GLU A 1015 30.94 2.81 -29.73
CA GLU A 1015 30.14 3.69 -30.59
C GLU A 1015 28.97 4.32 -29.83
N THR A 1016 29.05 5.63 -29.60
CA THR A 1016 27.92 6.48 -29.16
C THR A 1016 27.55 7.44 -30.28
N ARG A 1017 26.25 7.63 -30.54
CA ARG A 1017 25.80 8.58 -31.57
C ARG A 1017 25.10 9.78 -31.00
N PHE A 1018 25.23 10.89 -31.72
CA PHE A 1018 24.65 12.18 -31.39
C PHE A 1018 23.76 12.67 -32.54
N VAL A 1019 22.66 13.34 -32.19
CA VAL A 1019 21.69 13.90 -33.14
C VAL A 1019 20.93 15.05 -32.45
N GLY A 1020 20.66 16.15 -33.15
CA GLY A 1020 20.02 17.36 -32.61
C GLY A 1020 20.80 18.08 -31.49
N THR A 1021 22.12 17.87 -31.37
CA THR A 1021 22.95 18.47 -30.32
C THR A 1021 22.94 20.00 -30.41
N THR A 1022 22.78 20.66 -29.27
CA THR A 1022 22.86 22.12 -29.15
C THR A 1022 24.03 22.52 -28.26
N TRP A 1023 24.85 23.45 -28.74
CA TRP A 1023 26.04 23.96 -28.06
C TRP A 1023 25.86 25.43 -27.69
N TYR A 1024 26.07 25.78 -26.42
CA TYR A 1024 26.24 27.16 -25.96
C TYR A 1024 27.45 27.25 -25.03
N GLU A 1025 28.24 28.33 -25.08
CA GLU A 1025 29.35 28.56 -24.13
C GLU A 1025 30.23 27.28 -24.01
N SER A 1026 30.55 26.67 -25.17
CA SER A 1026 31.07 25.29 -25.27
C SER A 1026 32.00 25.11 -26.47
N ASP A 1027 32.77 26.15 -26.82
CA ASP A 1027 33.60 26.15 -28.03
C ASP A 1027 35.04 25.68 -27.80
N ASP A 1028 35.50 25.51 -26.57
CA ASP A 1028 36.90 25.15 -26.27
C ASP A 1028 37.15 23.72 -25.81
N TYR A 1029 36.14 23.03 -25.25
CA TYR A 1029 36.31 21.71 -24.61
C TYR A 1029 35.16 20.72 -24.88
N ARG A 1030 34.84 20.46 -26.16
CA ARG A 1030 33.70 19.59 -26.52
C ARG A 1030 33.94 18.10 -26.28
N VAL A 1031 35.13 17.56 -26.64
CA VAL A 1031 35.39 16.11 -26.59
C VAL A 1031 36.77 15.76 -26.01
N ARG A 1032 36.87 14.60 -25.33
CA ARG A 1032 38.14 14.03 -24.85
C ARG A 1032 38.23 12.51 -25.02
N TRP A 1033 39.46 12.08 -25.26
CA TRP A 1033 39.92 10.70 -25.08
C TRP A 1033 40.97 10.67 -23.98
N ARG A 1034 40.93 9.64 -23.13
CA ARG A 1034 41.97 9.26 -22.17
C ARG A 1034 42.96 8.28 -22.80
N TRP A 1035 42.50 7.47 -23.77
CA TRP A 1035 43.34 6.62 -24.61
C TRP A 1035 42.95 6.73 -26.09
N ALA A 1036 43.92 6.63 -26.99
CA ALA A 1036 43.71 6.79 -28.43
C ALA A 1036 42.69 5.81 -29.05
N ASN A 1037 42.48 4.65 -28.42
CA ASN A 1037 41.58 3.59 -28.85
C ASN A 1037 40.22 3.59 -28.13
N GLU A 1038 39.84 4.64 -27.42
CA GLU A 1038 38.79 4.55 -26.40
C GLU A 1038 37.34 4.54 -26.94
N ALA A 1039 36.90 5.59 -27.63
CA ALA A 1039 35.51 5.76 -28.07
C ALA A 1039 35.43 6.30 -29.50
N LEU A 1040 34.30 6.02 -30.17
CA LEU A 1040 33.93 6.58 -31.46
C LEU A 1040 32.63 7.35 -31.29
N PHE A 1041 32.62 8.62 -31.65
CA PHE A 1041 31.40 9.44 -31.67
C PHE A 1041 30.97 9.65 -33.11
N VAL A 1042 29.73 9.29 -33.45
CA VAL A 1042 29.15 9.52 -34.78
C VAL A 1042 28.04 10.55 -34.67
N ASP A 1043 28.02 11.49 -35.60
CA ASP A 1043 27.02 12.55 -35.68
C ASP A 1043 26.04 12.23 -36.80
N GLU A 1044 24.79 11.89 -36.46
CA GLU A 1044 23.81 11.43 -37.45
C GLU A 1044 23.28 12.57 -38.34
N ASP A 1045 23.38 13.84 -37.91
CA ASP A 1045 22.79 15.00 -38.61
C ASP A 1045 23.70 16.23 -38.77
N GLY A 1046 24.92 16.22 -38.22
CA GLY A 1046 25.88 17.33 -38.29
C GLY A 1046 25.82 18.29 -37.09
N SER A 1047 24.90 18.07 -36.14
CA SER A 1047 24.66 18.96 -34.99
C SER A 1047 25.75 18.88 -33.91
N PHE A 1048 26.35 17.70 -33.72
CA PHE A 1048 27.39 17.49 -32.71
C PHE A 1048 28.73 18.10 -33.16
N THR A 1049 29.02 17.97 -34.45
CA THR A 1049 30.28 18.34 -35.09
C THR A 1049 30.30 19.76 -35.64
N GLY A 1050 29.17 20.22 -36.19
CA GLY A 1050 29.12 21.38 -37.09
C GLY A 1050 29.49 21.05 -38.55
N GLU A 1051 29.67 19.76 -38.87
CA GLU A 1051 30.04 19.24 -40.19
C GLU A 1051 28.82 18.62 -40.90
N GLN A 1052 29.06 17.81 -41.93
CA GLN A 1052 28.00 17.10 -42.68
C GLN A 1052 27.42 15.90 -41.88
N PRO A 1053 26.14 15.52 -42.13
CA PRO A 1053 25.54 14.32 -41.57
C PRO A 1053 26.39 13.04 -41.81
N GLY A 1054 26.56 12.23 -40.78
CA GLY A 1054 27.38 11.01 -40.80
C GLY A 1054 28.86 11.23 -40.49
N SER A 1055 29.28 12.45 -40.17
CA SER A 1055 30.65 12.74 -39.70
C SER A 1055 30.97 12.01 -38.37
N SER A 1056 32.25 11.76 -38.13
CA SER A 1056 32.73 10.96 -36.98
C SER A 1056 33.91 11.61 -36.27
N VAL A 1057 33.92 11.55 -34.94
CA VAL A 1057 34.95 12.14 -34.07
C VAL A 1057 35.74 11.03 -33.40
N LEU A 1058 37.07 11.08 -33.55
CA LEU A 1058 38.01 10.06 -33.10
C LEU A 1058 39.39 10.70 -32.84
N HIS A 1059 40.14 10.16 -31.88
CA HIS A 1059 41.42 10.75 -31.45
C HIS A 1059 42.54 10.67 -32.51
N ASN A 1060 42.57 9.60 -33.31
CA ASN A 1060 43.49 9.44 -34.43
C ASN A 1060 42.87 8.51 -35.49
N ASN A 1061 43.57 8.25 -36.61
CA ASN A 1061 43.10 7.40 -37.71
C ASN A 1061 43.13 5.88 -37.37
N LEU A 1062 42.57 5.48 -36.21
CA LEU A 1062 42.56 4.09 -35.75
C LEU A 1062 41.79 3.16 -36.69
N VAL A 1063 40.81 3.71 -37.43
CA VAL A 1063 39.97 2.97 -38.40
C VAL A 1063 40.79 2.38 -39.55
N ALA A 1064 42.03 2.85 -39.77
CA ALA A 1064 42.96 2.24 -40.72
C ALA A 1064 43.66 0.96 -40.20
N ASP A 1065 43.70 0.71 -38.88
CA ASP A 1065 44.36 -0.48 -38.33
C ASP A 1065 43.37 -1.64 -38.16
N LYS A 1066 43.42 -2.60 -39.09
CA LYS A 1066 42.59 -3.81 -39.11
C LYS A 1066 42.73 -4.70 -37.86
N ARG A 1067 43.73 -4.46 -37.01
CA ARG A 1067 43.93 -5.17 -35.73
C ARG A 1067 43.16 -4.55 -34.57
N ALA A 1068 42.80 -3.27 -34.66
CA ALA A 1068 42.02 -2.57 -33.64
C ALA A 1068 40.55 -3.01 -33.62
N PHE A 1069 39.99 -3.35 -34.78
CA PHE A 1069 38.53 -3.47 -34.97
C PHE A 1069 38.07 -4.76 -35.67
N PRO A 1070 38.37 -5.97 -35.13
CA PRO A 1070 38.00 -7.23 -35.77
C PRO A 1070 36.49 -7.42 -36.00
N GLU A 1071 35.63 -6.81 -35.16
CA GLU A 1071 34.16 -6.90 -35.30
C GLU A 1071 33.58 -5.82 -36.23
N CYS A 1072 34.05 -4.57 -36.18
CA CYS A 1072 33.61 -3.55 -37.15
C CYS A 1072 34.07 -3.89 -38.57
N TYR A 1073 35.23 -4.53 -38.72
CA TYR A 1073 35.76 -5.05 -40.00
C TYR A 1073 34.99 -6.28 -40.53
N GLN A 1074 34.12 -6.88 -39.71
CA GLN A 1074 33.19 -7.94 -40.11
C GLN A 1074 31.75 -7.44 -40.29
N ASP A 1075 31.44 -6.22 -39.83
CA ASP A 1075 30.14 -5.59 -40.05
C ASP A 1075 30.06 -4.98 -41.45
N SER A 1076 29.20 -5.57 -42.28
CA SER A 1076 28.89 -5.12 -43.64
C SER A 1076 28.55 -3.62 -43.77
N ARG A 1077 28.10 -2.95 -42.68
CA ARG A 1077 27.78 -1.52 -42.67
C ARG A 1077 29.01 -0.62 -42.83
N TYR A 1078 30.20 -1.08 -42.42
CA TYR A 1078 31.44 -0.32 -42.54
C TYR A 1078 32.26 -0.65 -43.81
N GLY A 1079 31.86 -1.68 -44.54
CA GLY A 1079 32.30 -1.96 -45.92
C GLY A 1079 33.39 -3.01 -46.09
N GLY A 1080 33.80 -3.69 -45.02
CA GLY A 1080 34.93 -4.63 -44.99
C GLY A 1080 36.25 -3.92 -44.75
#